data_AF-A0A8X6K6E6-F1
#
_entry.id   AF-A0A8X6K6E6-F1
#
_cell.length_a   1.000
_cell.length_b   1.000
_cell.length_c   1.000
_cell.angle_alpha   90.00
_cell.angle_beta   90.00
_cell.angle_gamma   90.00
#
_symmetry.space_group_name_H-M   'P 1'
#
loop_
_entity.id
_entity.type
_entity.pdbx_description
1 polymer ?
#
loop_
_entity_poly.entity_id
_entity_poly.type
_entity_poly.pdbx_seq_one_letter_code
_entity_poly.pdbx_strand_id
1 'polypeptide(L)'
;MSLAIRPRVRLFLRRVGDFISCIVLIPMRYASARLMFKIRDILKDETSAGSSDIYNNHIINEYDLMKLHVVLKTKNASVLDDEVLRIENKLRNITEKWEDRFIDNLYNTFSTVEDIFIRYCKAFPISYQESFEPHDAYYDMKKLEIVRKKGVSEVDLRLTRDNLNYQLKVYTPSNGGLELSKILRITKNLGAKILSHNGYYIEINGGIWIHHFVLSRVDELIDNITLKEQFEITLAKVFSKEIKNDYFNSLIIIAGLKWKEVLLVRALSAYLKQTSFNYNPEYMQKVVSEYPKVVKYLIELFHSRFDTKIDIDRAETTNILTEKIEELLKEISNASHDYVLRSIFNLIMAILRTSYYQDNKPYLSIKFDSSKVNGLPDPRPYRELYVYSNLFEGIHLRGGKLARGGLRWSDRTEDFRTEVLGLMKAQMTKNAVIVPVGAKGGFVIKQVYKDKDTLREKSVECYKSFIRGMLDITDNVVDGEIIPPENVIRYDEDDPYLVVAADKGTASFSDYANQIASEYNFWLGDAFASGGSAGYDHKKMGITARGAWIAAQRHFWKMNKDIYQDTTVIGIGDMAGDLFGNGMLLSKNIHLIGAFNHMHIFVDPNPDAEKSFTERKRLFELPFSTWMDYNKDLISKGGGVFERSSKQVNISQEIKKCFDITEDILPPSDLIRYLLKAKVDFIWNGGIGTFVKAKSENHSMVGDKANDELRVNGKDIRASMFIEGGNLGCTQLGRIEYAEKGGYINADFVDNSAGVICSDLEVNIKIAFVSAMKAGGISLEKRNEILASMVDEVASKVLENHNKIETKALLLECLQAKERLEQHHRLLLSLEKSGLLNRSVEFLPTEEEIARMLTGAEGFSSPQLSVLMSYARTAIKNEIIHSDLSEKDLISHDYLLGYFPKKMVTKFKDFILKHQLRREIISTCIANDVVNRMGCIFINNLAENTGIKIQEAVNIYIVVNHLYDLNSLWQKIDELDGKIDVNSYLQIVRNVQKFIGRVSFWLVKNLGKLSFIELDDVTKFKDAIETLGQNLTDVLDEHLLKIYSHGSTSLVELNINKDLAKKVADLCVLAYALDIISVAEQTSLSILDAGKIYFELKSLLRFDLIRTIAIKMKSRSSYWDRSLVNDLLDDLSNYHHKLAVKVIKATDNPEDKVQTWACNDKDYIERYNSFLDEMVASKLDLSKLIFIIRRIKVLAS
;
A
#
# COMPACT_ATOMS: atom_id res chain seq x y z
N MET A 1 -59.91 32.78 -35.73
CA MET A 1 -60.73 31.54 -35.77
C MET A 1 -62.17 31.88 -35.48
N SER A 2 -63.08 31.35 -36.28
CA SER A 2 -64.53 31.57 -36.12
C SER A 2 -65.03 31.00 -34.79
N LEU A 3 -65.89 31.74 -34.07
CA LEU A 3 -66.61 31.25 -32.90
C LEU A 3 -67.47 30.01 -33.20
N ALA A 4 -67.82 29.80 -34.47
CA ALA A 4 -68.54 28.62 -34.94
C ALA A 4 -67.71 27.32 -34.89
N ILE A 5 -66.39 27.42 -34.90
CA ILE A 5 -65.47 26.26 -34.85
C ILE A 5 -65.04 25.98 -33.40
N ARG A 6 -64.94 27.01 -32.57
CA ARG A 6 -64.54 26.90 -31.16
C ARG A 6 -65.34 27.88 -30.28
N PRO A 7 -66.48 27.43 -29.74
CA PRO A 7 -67.30 28.22 -28.83
C PRO A 7 -66.50 28.60 -27.56
N ARG A 8 -66.39 29.90 -27.27
CA ARG A 8 -65.72 30.44 -26.07
C ARG A 8 -66.38 31.73 -25.62
N VAL A 9 -66.15 32.14 -24.37
CA VAL A 9 -66.75 33.40 -23.90
C VAL A 9 -66.18 34.58 -24.68
N ARG A 10 -67.05 35.48 -25.16
CA ARG A 10 -66.64 36.73 -25.80
C ARG A 10 -67.50 37.88 -25.30
N LEU A 11 -66.86 39.00 -24.99
CA LEU A 11 -67.53 40.20 -24.51
C LEU A 11 -67.44 41.28 -25.59
N PHE A 12 -68.59 41.81 -25.99
CA PHE A 12 -68.69 43.00 -26.81
C PHE A 12 -69.38 44.07 -25.97
N LEU A 13 -68.66 45.15 -25.72
CA LEU A 13 -69.17 46.32 -25.00
C LEU A 13 -69.37 47.45 -25.98
N ARG A 14 -70.55 48.07 -25.95
CA ARG A 14 -70.85 49.28 -26.72
C ARG A 14 -71.65 50.25 -25.88
N ARG A 15 -71.18 51.49 -25.80
CA ARG A 15 -71.93 52.57 -25.17
C ARG A 15 -73.01 53.11 -26.09
N VAL A 16 -74.20 53.37 -25.53
CA VAL A 16 -75.31 54.05 -26.19
C VAL A 16 -75.95 55.01 -25.17
N GLY A 17 -75.56 56.29 -25.22
CA GLY A 17 -76.03 57.31 -24.26
C GLY A 17 -75.56 57.06 -22.82
N ASP A 18 -76.52 57.05 -21.88
CA ASP A 18 -76.33 56.76 -20.45
C ASP A 18 -76.33 55.25 -20.14
N PHE A 19 -76.30 54.42 -21.19
CA PHE A 19 -76.33 52.97 -21.09
C PHE A 19 -75.09 52.34 -21.71
N ILE A 20 -74.61 51.25 -21.10
CA ILE A 20 -73.63 50.33 -21.68
C ILE A 20 -74.38 49.07 -22.07
N SER A 21 -74.32 48.74 -23.36
CA SER A 21 -74.81 47.49 -23.91
C SER A 21 -73.67 46.46 -23.93
N CYS A 22 -73.79 45.43 -23.09
CA CYS A 22 -72.86 44.33 -22.99
C CYS A 22 -73.46 43.09 -23.66
N ILE A 23 -72.87 42.62 -24.75
CA ILE A 23 -73.19 41.33 -25.35
C ILE A 23 -72.12 40.34 -24.91
N VAL A 24 -72.52 39.33 -24.14
CA VAL A 24 -71.67 38.22 -23.74
C VAL A 24 -72.11 36.97 -24.51
N LEU A 25 -71.26 36.46 -25.38
CA LEU A 25 -71.44 35.14 -25.97
C LEU A 25 -70.88 34.10 -25.00
N ILE A 26 -71.67 33.09 -24.66
CA ILE A 26 -71.35 32.05 -23.68
C ILE A 26 -71.66 30.69 -24.31
N PRO A 27 -70.73 29.72 -24.33
CA PRO A 27 -71.06 28.36 -24.81
C PRO A 27 -72.27 27.76 -24.07
N MET A 28 -73.21 27.18 -24.80
CA MET A 28 -74.49 26.66 -24.27
C MET A 28 -74.27 25.68 -23.09
N ARG A 29 -73.19 24.90 -23.13
CA ARG A 29 -72.78 23.98 -22.06
C ARG A 29 -72.52 24.64 -20.69
N TYR A 30 -72.32 25.95 -20.63
CA TYR A 30 -72.17 26.70 -19.36
C TYR A 30 -73.40 27.51 -18.97
N ALA A 31 -74.35 27.67 -19.89
CA ALA A 31 -75.50 28.55 -19.70
C ALA A 31 -76.35 28.09 -18.51
N SER A 32 -76.44 28.93 -17.47
CA SER A 32 -77.35 28.75 -16.35
C SER A 32 -77.86 30.10 -15.86
N ALA A 33 -79.11 30.16 -15.36
CA ALA A 33 -79.68 31.39 -14.83
C ALA A 33 -78.80 32.03 -13.75
N ARG A 34 -78.22 31.20 -12.86
CA ARG A 34 -77.29 31.66 -11.82
C ARG A 34 -76.03 32.32 -12.40
N LEU A 35 -75.45 31.75 -13.46
CA LEU A 35 -74.27 32.31 -14.12
C LEU A 35 -74.59 33.63 -14.83
N MET A 36 -75.76 33.73 -15.47
CA MET A 36 -76.20 34.98 -16.11
C MET A 36 -76.32 36.13 -15.10
N PHE A 37 -76.89 35.87 -13.91
CA PHE A 37 -76.95 36.87 -12.84
C PHE A 37 -75.55 37.25 -12.36
N LYS A 38 -74.65 36.29 -12.19
CA LYS A 38 -73.26 36.55 -11.77
C LYS A 38 -72.49 37.38 -12.80
N ILE A 39 -72.67 37.09 -14.09
CA ILE A 39 -72.08 37.85 -15.21
C ILE A 39 -72.64 39.29 -15.22
N ARG A 40 -73.95 39.47 -15.03
CA ARG A 40 -74.57 40.80 -14.88
C ARG A 40 -73.93 41.57 -13.73
N ASP A 41 -73.78 40.94 -12.57
CA ASP A 41 -73.26 41.61 -11.36
C ASP A 41 -71.81 42.04 -11.56
N ILE A 42 -70.95 41.18 -12.13
CA ILE A 42 -69.57 41.55 -12.47
C ILE A 42 -69.55 42.69 -13.48
N LEU A 43 -70.37 42.63 -14.52
CA LEU A 43 -70.46 43.69 -15.51
C LEU A 43 -70.91 45.01 -14.88
N LYS A 44 -71.84 44.97 -13.91
CA LYS A 44 -72.28 46.14 -13.15
C LYS A 44 -71.14 46.72 -12.30
N ASP A 45 -70.44 45.88 -11.56
CA ASP A 45 -69.36 46.30 -10.65
C ASP A 45 -68.17 46.87 -11.44
N GLU A 46 -67.72 46.19 -12.48
CA GLU A 46 -66.55 46.61 -13.29
C GLU A 46 -66.82 47.88 -14.10
N THR A 47 -68.07 48.22 -14.39
CA THR A 47 -68.46 49.44 -15.10
C THR A 47 -68.99 50.54 -14.18
N SER A 48 -68.93 50.33 -12.85
CA SER A 48 -69.45 51.25 -11.81
C SER A 48 -70.90 51.69 -12.06
N ALA A 49 -71.74 50.81 -12.60
CA ALA A 49 -73.11 51.13 -12.97
C ALA A 49 -74.06 51.14 -11.75
N GLY A 50 -74.86 52.20 -11.59
CA GLY A 50 -75.76 52.37 -10.45
C GLY A 50 -76.94 51.38 -10.44
N SER A 51 -77.36 50.91 -11.61
CA SER A 51 -78.40 49.88 -11.76
C SER A 51 -78.12 49.01 -12.98
N SER A 52 -78.41 47.71 -12.86
CA SER A 52 -78.32 46.74 -13.97
C SER A 52 -79.68 46.06 -14.15
N ASP A 53 -80.30 46.25 -15.31
CA ASP A 53 -81.50 45.53 -15.70
C ASP A 53 -81.13 44.51 -16.78
N ILE A 54 -81.54 43.24 -16.59
CA ILE A 54 -81.39 42.20 -17.62
C ILE A 54 -82.54 42.38 -18.60
N TYR A 55 -82.32 43.14 -19.67
CA TYR A 55 -83.23 43.22 -20.80
C TYR A 55 -82.81 42.19 -21.86
N ASN A 56 -83.47 41.03 -21.85
CA ASN A 56 -83.42 39.91 -22.81
C ASN A 56 -82.29 38.87 -22.71
N ASN A 57 -82.70 37.65 -22.34
CA ASN A 57 -82.02 36.42 -22.72
C ASN A 57 -82.52 35.98 -24.11
N HIS A 58 -81.78 36.28 -25.18
CA HIS A 58 -82.06 35.66 -26.48
C HIS A 58 -81.19 34.41 -26.64
N ILE A 59 -81.83 33.24 -26.58
CA ILE A 59 -81.23 31.98 -27.01
C ILE A 59 -81.24 32.00 -28.54
N ILE A 60 -80.08 32.20 -29.17
CA ILE A 60 -79.93 32.00 -30.61
C ILE A 60 -79.25 30.65 -30.78
N ASN A 61 -79.98 29.67 -31.29
CA ASN A 61 -79.52 28.29 -31.39
C ASN A 61 -78.82 28.03 -32.74
N GLU A 62 -77.75 28.77 -33.00
CA GLU A 62 -76.85 28.52 -34.12
C GLU A 62 -75.42 28.53 -33.57
N TYR A 63 -74.69 27.43 -33.76
CA TYR A 63 -73.29 27.25 -33.34
C TYR A 63 -73.02 27.11 -31.82
N ASP A 64 -73.95 26.53 -31.06
CA ASP A 64 -73.73 26.06 -29.67
C ASP A 64 -73.36 27.18 -28.65
N LEU A 65 -73.77 28.41 -28.93
CA LEU A 65 -73.51 29.62 -28.13
C LEU A 65 -74.82 30.30 -27.69
N MET A 66 -74.91 30.62 -26.39
CA MET A 66 -75.91 31.52 -25.82
C MET A 66 -75.43 32.98 -25.92
N LYS A 67 -76.31 33.89 -26.34
CA LYS A 67 -76.07 35.33 -26.29
C LYS A 67 -76.79 35.93 -25.08
N LEU A 68 -76.03 36.37 -24.09
CA LEU A 68 -76.52 37.17 -22.98
C LEU A 68 -76.36 38.66 -23.30
N HIS A 69 -77.45 39.41 -23.30
CA HIS A 69 -77.42 40.86 -23.49
C HIS A 69 -77.75 41.54 -22.16
N VAL A 70 -76.81 42.30 -21.63
CA VAL A 70 -76.98 43.07 -20.39
C VAL A 70 -76.90 44.56 -20.73
N VAL A 71 -77.84 45.34 -20.22
CA VAL A 71 -77.83 46.80 -20.38
C VAL A 71 -77.64 47.43 -19.00
N LEU A 72 -76.55 48.17 -18.85
CA LEU A 72 -76.16 48.79 -17.59
C LEU A 72 -76.39 50.29 -17.69
N LYS A 73 -76.99 50.90 -16.66
CA LYS A 73 -77.15 52.35 -16.60
C LYS A 73 -76.01 52.95 -15.78
N THR A 74 -75.19 53.77 -16.40
CA THR A 74 -74.03 54.40 -15.74
C THR A 74 -74.03 55.90 -16.01
N LYS A 75 -73.72 56.68 -14.97
CA LYS A 75 -73.52 58.14 -15.08
C LYS A 75 -72.09 58.50 -15.48
N ASN A 76 -71.14 57.55 -15.39
CA ASN A 76 -69.74 57.80 -15.70
C ASN A 76 -69.02 56.49 -16.06
N ALA A 77 -68.68 56.31 -17.33
CA ALA A 77 -67.84 55.20 -17.78
C ALA A 77 -67.18 55.55 -19.12
N SER A 78 -65.89 55.89 -19.09
CA SER A 78 -65.01 55.64 -20.22
C SER A 78 -64.72 54.14 -20.22
N VAL A 79 -65.02 53.43 -21.31
CA VAL A 79 -64.63 52.03 -21.47
C VAL A 79 -63.49 51.99 -22.46
N LEU A 80 -62.27 51.76 -22.00
CA LEU A 80 -61.10 51.55 -22.86
C LEU A 80 -61.12 50.10 -23.38
N ASP A 81 -60.59 49.86 -24.58
CA ASP A 81 -60.53 48.49 -25.15
C ASP A 81 -59.76 47.51 -24.24
N ASP A 82 -58.75 48.00 -23.50
CA ASP A 82 -58.02 47.21 -22.51
C ASP A 82 -58.89 46.79 -21.32
N GLU A 83 -59.90 47.59 -20.95
CA GLU A 83 -60.86 47.24 -19.91
C GLU A 83 -61.84 46.17 -20.39
N VAL A 84 -62.22 46.18 -21.68
CA VAL A 84 -63.05 45.14 -22.30
C VAL A 84 -62.34 43.79 -22.25
N LEU A 85 -61.06 43.74 -22.59
CA LEU A 85 -60.28 42.51 -22.56
C LEU A 85 -60.10 41.99 -21.12
N ARG A 86 -59.87 42.89 -20.15
CA ARG A 86 -59.78 42.56 -18.72
C ARG A 86 -61.09 41.98 -18.20
N ILE A 87 -62.22 42.60 -18.52
CA ILE A 87 -63.55 42.13 -18.11
C ILE A 87 -63.89 40.82 -18.82
N GLU A 88 -63.57 40.68 -20.12
CA GLU A 88 -63.75 39.42 -20.86
C GLU A 88 -63.01 38.27 -20.19
N ASN A 89 -61.75 38.47 -19.79
CA ASN A 89 -60.97 37.47 -19.08
C ASN A 89 -61.57 37.12 -17.71
N LYS A 90 -62.08 38.12 -16.98
CA LYS A 90 -62.79 37.91 -15.72
C LYS A 90 -64.08 37.11 -15.91
N LEU A 91 -64.82 37.37 -16.99
CA LEU A 91 -66.00 36.60 -17.38
C LEU A 91 -65.64 35.17 -17.82
N ARG A 92 -64.61 34.96 -18.64
CA ARG A 92 -64.10 33.62 -18.99
C ARG A 92 -63.81 32.80 -17.73
N ASN A 93 -63.09 33.37 -16.77
CA ASN A 93 -62.70 32.70 -15.53
C ASN A 93 -63.88 32.24 -14.66
N ILE A 94 -65.04 32.93 -14.70
CA ILE A 94 -66.22 32.51 -13.93
C ILE A 94 -67.17 31.59 -14.70
N THR A 95 -66.99 31.45 -16.02
CA THR A 95 -67.93 30.78 -16.93
C THR A 95 -67.40 29.42 -17.36
N GLU A 96 -66.12 29.34 -17.73
CA GLU A 96 -65.48 28.13 -18.24
C GLU A 96 -65.02 27.26 -17.05
N LYS A 97 -65.33 25.96 -17.10
CA LYS A 97 -64.78 25.01 -16.13
C LYS A 97 -63.27 24.91 -16.34
N TRP A 98 -62.55 24.53 -15.29
CA TRP A 98 -61.10 24.44 -15.32
C TRP A 98 -60.60 23.54 -16.46
N GLU A 99 -61.29 22.43 -16.71
CA GLU A 99 -60.99 21.46 -17.77
C GLU A 99 -61.12 22.06 -19.17
N ASP A 100 -62.08 22.95 -19.37
CA ASP A 100 -62.31 23.58 -20.66
C ASP A 100 -61.27 24.66 -20.95
N ARG A 101 -60.88 25.42 -19.91
CA ARG A 101 -59.74 26.34 -19.98
C ARG A 101 -58.42 25.59 -20.22
N PHE A 102 -58.30 24.37 -19.68
CA PHE A 102 -57.16 23.50 -19.92
C PHE A 102 -57.09 23.02 -21.37
N ILE A 103 -58.18 22.46 -21.88
CA ILE A 103 -58.34 22.10 -23.29
C ILE A 103 -58.01 23.30 -24.17
N ASP A 104 -58.48 24.48 -23.80
CA ASP A 104 -58.26 25.67 -24.58
C ASP A 104 -56.78 26.10 -24.65
N ASN A 105 -56.05 25.97 -23.55
CA ASN A 105 -54.60 26.20 -23.52
C ASN A 105 -53.83 25.22 -24.41
N LEU A 106 -54.26 23.96 -24.49
CA LEU A 106 -53.63 22.95 -25.34
C LEU A 106 -53.78 23.29 -26.83
N TYR A 107 -54.99 23.64 -27.28
CA TYR A 107 -55.24 24.06 -28.66
C TYR A 107 -54.56 25.39 -29.04
N ASN A 108 -54.31 26.29 -28.09
CA ASN A 108 -53.59 27.53 -28.37
C ASN A 108 -52.07 27.30 -28.48
N THR A 109 -51.57 26.19 -27.93
CA THR A 109 -50.14 25.84 -27.94
C THR A 109 -49.78 24.89 -29.09
N PHE A 110 -50.72 24.08 -29.59
CA PHE A 110 -50.51 23.13 -30.70
C PHE A 110 -51.52 23.31 -31.83
N SER A 111 -51.07 23.15 -33.08
CA SER A 111 -51.93 23.18 -34.27
C SER A 111 -52.82 21.94 -34.45
N THR A 112 -52.49 20.82 -33.79
CA THR A 112 -53.27 19.58 -33.75
C THR A 112 -53.20 18.95 -32.35
N VAL A 113 -54.34 18.56 -31.79
CA VAL A 113 -54.42 17.93 -30.46
C VAL A 113 -54.23 16.42 -30.62
N GLU A 114 -53.05 15.93 -30.23
CA GLU A 114 -52.73 14.50 -30.10
C GLU A 114 -53.62 13.82 -29.04
N ASP A 115 -53.87 12.50 -29.19
CA ASP A 115 -54.62 11.65 -28.24
C ASP A 115 -54.14 11.74 -26.79
N ILE A 116 -52.87 12.14 -26.59
CA ILE A 116 -52.27 12.36 -25.27
C ILE A 116 -53.03 13.44 -24.48
N PHE A 117 -53.53 14.49 -25.13
CA PHE A 117 -54.18 15.61 -24.45
C PHE A 117 -55.56 15.26 -23.89
N ILE A 118 -56.35 14.47 -24.63
CA ILE A 118 -57.68 14.01 -24.20
C ILE A 118 -57.56 13.19 -22.91
N ARG A 119 -56.49 12.42 -22.75
CA ARG A 119 -56.23 11.59 -21.57
C ARG A 119 -56.15 12.39 -20.27
N TYR A 120 -55.57 13.60 -20.30
CA TYR A 120 -55.37 14.40 -19.09
C TYR A 120 -56.55 15.33 -18.75
N CYS A 121 -57.51 15.50 -19.67
CA CYS A 121 -58.63 16.42 -19.48
C CYS A 121 -59.50 16.09 -18.25
N LYS A 122 -59.55 14.83 -17.83
CA LYS A 122 -60.28 14.37 -16.62
C LYS A 122 -59.38 13.83 -15.52
N ALA A 123 -58.06 13.94 -15.67
CA ALA A 123 -57.10 13.29 -14.79
C ALA A 123 -56.79 14.09 -13.51
N PHE A 124 -56.97 15.41 -13.54
CA PHE A 124 -56.63 16.30 -12.43
C PHE A 124 -57.81 16.43 -11.43
N PRO A 125 -57.60 16.14 -10.13
CA PRO A 125 -58.64 16.20 -9.11
C PRO A 125 -59.04 17.65 -8.78
N ILE A 126 -60.25 17.84 -8.24
CA ILE A 126 -60.78 19.17 -7.86
C ILE A 126 -59.79 19.95 -6.97
N SER A 127 -59.18 19.30 -5.98
CA SER A 127 -58.19 19.92 -5.09
C SER A 127 -56.96 20.49 -5.83
N TYR A 128 -56.54 19.86 -6.93
CA TYR A 128 -55.48 20.38 -7.79
C TYR A 128 -55.96 21.60 -8.57
N GLN A 129 -57.17 21.53 -9.13
CA GLN A 129 -57.77 22.60 -9.92
C GLN A 129 -57.99 23.89 -9.11
N GLU A 130 -58.22 23.77 -7.80
CA GLU A 130 -58.33 24.90 -6.85
C GLU A 130 -56.97 25.56 -6.55
N SER A 131 -55.87 24.81 -6.69
CA SER A 131 -54.51 25.26 -6.33
C SER A 131 -53.71 25.80 -7.52
N PHE A 132 -54.05 25.41 -8.75
CA PHE A 132 -53.25 25.70 -9.95
C PHE A 132 -54.12 26.15 -11.12
N GLU A 133 -53.58 27.03 -11.98
CA GLU A 133 -54.30 27.41 -13.19
C GLU A 133 -54.10 26.36 -14.29
N PRO A 134 -54.99 26.31 -15.29
CA PRO A 134 -54.87 25.38 -16.41
C PRO A 134 -53.54 25.47 -17.18
N HIS A 135 -52.86 26.62 -17.15
CA HIS A 135 -51.53 26.75 -17.76
C HIS A 135 -50.45 25.96 -17.00
N ASP A 136 -50.53 25.87 -15.67
CA ASP A 136 -49.59 25.09 -14.85
C ASP A 136 -49.76 23.58 -15.11
N ALA A 137 -51.01 23.13 -15.26
CA ALA A 137 -51.33 21.75 -15.58
C ALA A 137 -50.72 21.27 -16.89
N TYR A 138 -50.51 22.17 -17.86
CA TYR A 138 -49.87 21.83 -19.12
C TYR A 138 -48.40 21.43 -18.91
N TYR A 139 -47.68 22.14 -18.05
CA TYR A 139 -46.30 21.80 -17.72
C TYR A 139 -46.22 20.53 -16.89
N ASP A 140 -47.11 20.39 -15.91
CA ASP A 140 -47.19 19.19 -15.08
C ASP A 140 -47.53 17.96 -15.95
N MET A 141 -48.41 18.09 -16.94
CA MET A 141 -48.73 17.04 -17.91
C MET A 141 -47.50 16.52 -18.65
N LYS A 142 -46.57 17.39 -19.07
CA LYS A 142 -45.32 16.95 -19.71
C LYS A 142 -44.48 16.06 -18.79
N LYS A 143 -44.39 16.42 -17.51
CA LYS A 143 -43.67 15.64 -16.49
C LYS A 143 -44.40 14.32 -16.19
N LEU A 144 -45.72 14.37 -16.05
CA LEU A 144 -46.57 13.18 -15.85
C LEU A 144 -46.43 12.18 -17.00
N GLU A 145 -46.32 12.63 -18.26
CA GLU A 145 -46.10 11.73 -19.41
C GLU A 145 -44.73 11.06 -19.37
N ILE A 146 -43.68 11.75 -18.90
CA ILE A 146 -42.35 11.15 -18.72
C ILE A 146 -42.42 10.05 -17.65
N VAL A 147 -43.01 10.35 -16.50
CA VAL A 147 -43.20 9.37 -15.40
C VAL A 147 -44.02 8.17 -15.88
N ARG A 148 -45.09 8.40 -16.63
CA ARG A 148 -45.93 7.33 -17.21
C ARG A 148 -45.16 6.43 -18.17
N LYS A 149 -44.36 7.00 -19.08
CA LYS A 149 -43.62 6.25 -20.11
C LYS A 149 -42.41 5.51 -19.54
N LYS A 150 -41.67 6.15 -18.64
CA LYS A 150 -40.40 5.61 -18.12
C LYS A 150 -40.56 4.87 -16.79
N GLY A 151 -41.67 5.05 -16.07
CA GLY A 151 -41.90 4.48 -14.74
C GLY A 151 -40.98 5.05 -13.65
N VAL A 152 -40.26 6.14 -13.92
CA VAL A 152 -39.34 6.79 -12.97
C VAL A 152 -39.92 8.09 -12.45
N SER A 153 -39.57 8.47 -11.23
CA SER A 153 -40.02 9.73 -10.64
C SER A 153 -39.34 10.93 -11.31
N GLU A 154 -40.08 12.03 -11.45
CA GLU A 154 -39.60 13.28 -12.03
C GLU A 154 -39.71 14.42 -11.00
N VAL A 155 -38.95 15.49 -11.22
CA VAL A 155 -39.02 16.71 -10.40
C VAL A 155 -39.01 17.98 -11.22
N ASP A 156 -39.55 19.04 -10.62
CA ASP A 156 -39.56 20.39 -11.17
C ASP A 156 -39.48 21.41 -10.02
N LEU A 157 -38.44 22.25 -10.03
CA LEU A 157 -38.27 23.37 -9.10
C LEU A 157 -38.49 24.68 -9.86
N ARG A 158 -39.37 25.55 -9.36
CA ARG A 158 -39.62 26.88 -9.94
C ARG A 158 -39.79 27.93 -8.86
N LEU A 159 -39.72 29.20 -9.24
CA LEU A 159 -40.21 30.26 -8.37
C LEU A 159 -41.75 30.23 -8.31
N THR A 160 -42.29 30.62 -7.16
CA THR A 160 -43.70 30.97 -7.02
C THR A 160 -44.01 32.23 -7.83
N ARG A 161 -45.28 32.48 -8.17
CA ARG A 161 -45.68 33.61 -9.04
C ARG A 161 -45.31 34.99 -8.47
N ASP A 162 -45.21 35.11 -7.16
CA ASP A 162 -44.76 36.30 -6.44
C ASP A 162 -43.24 36.42 -6.34
N ASN A 163 -42.48 35.42 -6.84
CA ASN A 163 -41.03 35.29 -6.75
C ASN A 163 -40.46 35.30 -5.31
N LEU A 164 -41.31 35.09 -4.29
CA LEU A 164 -40.91 35.10 -2.89
C LEU A 164 -40.42 33.74 -2.39
N ASN A 165 -40.88 32.65 -2.99
CA ASN A 165 -40.60 31.29 -2.57
C ASN A 165 -40.26 30.39 -3.76
N TYR A 166 -39.72 29.21 -3.49
CA TYR A 166 -39.63 28.14 -4.48
C TYR A 166 -40.82 27.19 -4.35
N GLN A 167 -41.32 26.69 -5.47
CA GLN A 167 -42.23 25.55 -5.55
C GLN A 167 -41.48 24.34 -6.11
N LEU A 168 -41.45 23.24 -5.35
CA LEU A 168 -40.92 21.95 -5.78
C LEU A 168 -42.08 20.99 -5.99
N LYS A 169 -42.23 20.48 -7.21
CA LYS A 169 -43.16 19.39 -7.52
C LYS A 169 -42.37 18.10 -7.75
N VAL A 170 -42.74 17.04 -7.04
CA VAL A 170 -42.20 15.69 -7.19
C VAL A 170 -43.30 14.78 -7.72
N TYR A 171 -43.06 14.14 -8.85
CA TYR A 171 -44.02 13.30 -9.57
C TYR A 171 -43.63 11.83 -9.37
N THR A 172 -44.46 11.02 -8.72
CA THR A 172 -44.15 9.63 -8.35
C THR A 172 -45.23 8.66 -8.84
N PRO A 173 -44.87 7.51 -9.48
CA PRO A 173 -45.85 6.50 -9.87
C PRO A 173 -46.56 5.91 -8.64
N SER A 174 -47.87 5.61 -8.69
CA SER A 174 -48.60 5.03 -7.55
C SER A 174 -48.03 3.70 -7.06
N ASN A 175 -47.47 2.91 -7.99
CA ASN A 175 -46.88 1.60 -7.72
C ASN A 175 -45.36 1.69 -7.47
N GLY A 176 -44.78 2.91 -7.53
CA GLY A 176 -43.36 3.18 -7.41
C GLY A 176 -42.99 3.76 -6.02
N GLY A 177 -42.37 2.92 -5.19
CA GLY A 177 -42.00 3.06 -3.76
C GLY A 177 -41.29 4.32 -3.19
N LEU A 178 -41.46 5.52 -3.74
CA LEU A 178 -40.92 6.76 -3.15
C LEU A 178 -41.90 7.37 -2.13
N GLU A 179 -41.81 6.89 -0.89
CA GLU A 179 -42.59 7.39 0.24
C GLU A 179 -42.34 8.89 0.51
N LEU A 180 -43.41 9.62 0.87
CA LEU A 180 -43.35 11.04 1.23
C LEU A 180 -42.30 11.35 2.31
N SER A 181 -42.14 10.46 3.30
CA SER A 181 -41.12 10.55 4.35
C SER A 181 -39.69 10.66 3.77
N LYS A 182 -39.40 9.92 2.68
CA LYS A 182 -38.11 9.94 1.98
C LYS A 182 -37.93 11.26 1.24
N ILE A 183 -38.97 11.75 0.57
CA ILE A 183 -38.94 13.04 -0.15
C ILE A 183 -38.66 14.18 0.84
N LEU A 184 -39.40 14.24 1.95
CA LEU A 184 -39.19 15.24 3.01
C LEU A 184 -37.76 15.22 3.55
N ARG A 185 -37.20 14.04 3.79
CA ARG A 185 -35.82 13.88 4.27
C ARG A 185 -34.81 14.37 3.23
N ILE A 186 -34.99 14.05 1.95
CA ILE A 186 -34.10 14.49 0.86
C ILE A 186 -34.13 16.01 0.74
N THR A 187 -35.31 16.61 0.70
CA THR A 187 -35.48 18.06 0.58
C THR A 187 -34.86 18.80 1.77
N LYS A 188 -35.01 18.27 3.00
CA LYS A 188 -34.36 18.81 4.20
C LYS A 188 -32.83 18.71 4.12
N ASN A 189 -32.29 17.60 3.62
CA ASN A 189 -30.85 17.40 3.47
C ASN A 189 -30.22 18.26 2.37
N LEU A 190 -31.02 18.73 1.41
CA LEU A 190 -30.64 19.78 0.46
C LEU A 190 -30.64 21.19 1.08
N GLY A 191 -30.89 21.32 2.39
CA GLY A 191 -30.89 22.61 3.08
C GLY A 191 -32.15 23.45 2.83
N ALA A 192 -33.14 22.92 2.12
CA ALA A 192 -34.38 23.63 1.87
C ALA A 192 -35.29 23.61 3.11
N LYS A 193 -35.85 24.78 3.45
CA LYS A 193 -36.85 24.92 4.51
C LYS A 193 -38.25 24.84 3.90
N ILE A 194 -38.98 23.78 4.25
CA ILE A 194 -40.33 23.52 3.77
C ILE A 194 -41.32 24.38 4.56
N LEU A 195 -42.11 25.18 3.84
CA LEU A 195 -43.16 26.04 4.39
C LEU A 195 -44.52 25.34 4.39
N SER A 196 -44.84 24.63 3.30
CA SER A 196 -46.09 23.85 3.17
C SER A 196 -45.91 22.67 2.22
N HIS A 197 -46.80 21.68 2.33
CA HIS A 197 -46.86 20.49 1.47
C HIS A 197 -48.30 20.13 1.14
N ASN A 198 -48.58 19.88 -0.13
CA ASN A 198 -49.87 19.37 -0.63
C ASN A 198 -49.61 18.18 -1.58
N GLY A 199 -50.47 17.15 -1.52
CA GLY A 199 -50.40 15.98 -2.40
C GLY A 199 -51.63 15.89 -3.31
N TYR A 200 -51.42 15.62 -4.59
CA TYR A 200 -52.48 15.47 -5.58
C TYR A 200 -52.34 14.13 -6.30
N TYR A 201 -53.40 13.32 -6.30
CA TYR A 201 -53.44 12.05 -7.03
C TYR A 201 -54.01 12.27 -8.42
N ILE A 202 -53.24 11.96 -9.46
CA ILE A 202 -53.63 12.12 -10.86
C ILE A 202 -54.00 10.76 -11.44
N GLU A 203 -55.25 10.60 -11.87
CA GLU A 203 -55.81 9.31 -12.26
C GLU A 203 -55.56 9.01 -13.75
N ILE A 204 -54.39 8.43 -14.05
CA ILE A 204 -54.00 7.98 -15.40
C ILE A 204 -53.36 6.59 -15.38
N ASN A 205 -53.98 5.57 -15.99
CA ASN A 205 -53.45 4.20 -16.20
C ASN A 205 -52.50 3.68 -15.09
N GLY A 206 -53.00 3.58 -13.85
CA GLY A 206 -52.22 3.16 -12.68
C GLY A 206 -51.92 4.29 -11.68
N GLY A 207 -52.17 5.55 -12.05
CA GLY A 207 -52.11 6.72 -11.18
C GLY A 207 -50.69 7.27 -10.96
N ILE A 208 -50.59 8.57 -10.72
CA ILE A 208 -49.34 9.26 -10.39
C ILE A 208 -49.63 10.29 -9.29
N TRP A 209 -48.80 10.34 -8.25
CA TRP A 209 -48.87 11.39 -7.23
C TRP A 209 -48.02 12.60 -7.63
N ILE A 210 -48.55 13.79 -7.42
CA ILE A 210 -47.81 15.05 -7.42
C ILE A 210 -47.69 15.51 -5.96
N HIS A 211 -46.48 15.49 -5.42
CA HIS A 211 -46.17 16.12 -4.14
C HIS A 211 -45.64 17.53 -4.39
N HIS A 212 -46.44 18.53 -4.04
CA HIS A 212 -46.11 19.95 -4.17
C HIS A 212 -45.63 20.51 -2.83
N PHE A 213 -44.40 21.01 -2.80
CA PHE A 213 -43.80 21.68 -1.65
C PHE A 213 -43.57 23.15 -1.96
N VAL A 214 -43.89 24.02 -1.01
CA VAL A 214 -43.44 25.41 -1.02
C VAL A 214 -42.23 25.50 -0.10
N LEU A 215 -41.11 25.98 -0.62
CA LEU A 215 -39.83 26.09 0.05
C LEU A 215 -39.47 27.57 0.20
N SER A 216 -38.84 27.96 1.30
CA SER A 216 -38.34 29.32 1.45
C SER A 216 -37.26 29.62 0.42
N ARG A 217 -37.26 30.83 -0.14
CA ARG A 217 -36.16 31.32 -0.97
C ARG A 217 -34.90 31.57 -0.12
N VAL A 218 -33.73 31.33 -0.70
CA VAL A 218 -32.40 31.60 -0.12
C VAL A 218 -31.77 32.77 -0.91
N ASP A 219 -30.83 33.50 -0.30
CA ASP A 219 -30.21 34.78 -0.74
C ASP A 219 -30.20 35.07 -2.26
N GLU A 220 -30.41 36.34 -2.62
CA GLU A 220 -30.53 36.82 -4.01
C GLU A 220 -29.26 36.67 -4.88
N LEU A 221 -28.12 36.28 -4.29
CA LEU A 221 -26.80 36.23 -4.94
C LEU A 221 -26.57 34.99 -5.83
N ILE A 222 -27.50 34.02 -5.86
CA ILE A 222 -27.37 32.79 -6.65
C ILE A 222 -28.24 32.88 -7.90
N ASP A 223 -27.67 32.54 -9.06
CA ASP A 223 -28.45 32.42 -10.29
C ASP A 223 -29.51 31.32 -10.16
N ASN A 224 -30.78 31.73 -10.18
CA ASN A 224 -31.93 30.85 -10.02
C ASN A 224 -32.03 29.78 -11.12
N ILE A 225 -31.51 30.04 -12.32
CA ILE A 225 -31.52 29.08 -13.43
C ILE A 225 -30.54 27.94 -13.12
N THR A 226 -29.30 28.28 -12.81
CA THR A 226 -28.27 27.30 -12.41
C THR A 226 -28.69 26.51 -11.16
N LEU A 227 -29.29 27.17 -10.17
CA LEU A 227 -29.79 26.51 -8.96
C LEU A 227 -30.89 25.49 -9.27
N LYS A 228 -31.85 25.86 -10.12
CA LYS A 228 -32.92 24.95 -10.58
C LYS A 228 -32.32 23.67 -11.16
N GLU A 229 -31.42 23.82 -12.13
CA GLU A 229 -30.82 22.69 -12.83
C GLU A 229 -30.04 21.77 -11.88
N GLN A 230 -29.17 22.33 -11.04
CA GLN A 230 -28.37 21.54 -10.10
C GLN A 230 -29.22 20.86 -9.03
N PHE A 231 -30.27 21.52 -8.55
CA PHE A 231 -31.20 20.94 -7.58
C PHE A 231 -31.95 19.75 -8.18
N GLU A 232 -32.50 19.88 -9.39
CA GLU A 232 -33.20 18.81 -10.09
C GLU A 232 -32.29 17.62 -10.40
N ILE A 233 -31.08 17.87 -10.91
CA ILE A 233 -30.08 16.84 -11.20
C ILE A 233 -29.70 16.09 -9.92
N THR A 234 -29.41 16.82 -8.83
CA THR A 234 -29.00 16.19 -7.57
C THR A 234 -30.11 15.31 -7.02
N LEU A 235 -31.34 15.83 -7.01
CA LEU A 235 -32.47 15.12 -6.43
C LEU A 235 -32.84 13.88 -7.25
N ALA A 236 -32.75 13.95 -8.58
CA ALA A 236 -32.87 12.76 -9.45
C ALA A 236 -31.79 11.71 -9.13
N LYS A 237 -30.52 12.13 -8.96
CA LYS A 237 -29.41 11.23 -8.60
C LYS A 237 -29.52 10.65 -7.19
N VAL A 238 -30.10 11.38 -6.25
CA VAL A 238 -30.39 10.86 -4.90
C VAL A 238 -31.52 9.83 -4.97
N PHE A 239 -32.55 10.04 -5.80
CA PHE A 239 -33.61 9.06 -6.02
C PHE A 239 -33.11 7.78 -6.70
N SER A 240 -32.22 7.89 -7.68
CA SER A 240 -31.56 6.72 -8.30
C SER A 240 -30.48 6.09 -7.41
N LYS A 241 -30.22 6.65 -6.23
CA LYS A 241 -29.17 6.24 -5.26
C LYS A 241 -27.73 6.38 -5.77
N GLU A 242 -27.53 7.12 -6.85
CA GLU A 242 -26.19 7.48 -7.36
C GLU A 242 -25.43 8.40 -6.39
N ILE A 243 -26.15 9.27 -5.65
CA ILE A 243 -25.56 10.18 -4.64
C ILE A 243 -26.18 9.92 -3.27
N LYS A 244 -25.37 10.06 -2.22
CA LYS A 244 -25.79 9.88 -0.82
C LYS A 244 -26.77 10.98 -0.40
N ASN A 245 -27.79 10.58 0.35
CA ASN A 245 -28.73 11.50 0.97
C ASN A 245 -28.24 11.94 2.36
N ASP A 246 -27.33 12.91 2.41
CA ASP A 246 -26.80 13.54 3.62
C ASP A 246 -26.80 15.07 3.51
N TYR A 247 -26.47 15.76 4.61
CA TYR A 247 -26.60 17.22 4.69
C TYR A 247 -25.53 17.98 3.91
N PHE A 248 -24.49 17.31 3.38
CA PHE A 248 -23.56 17.95 2.42
C PHE A 248 -24.30 18.47 1.18
N ASN A 249 -25.44 17.86 0.81
CA ASN A 249 -26.26 18.32 -0.30
C ASN A 249 -26.81 19.75 -0.10
N SER A 250 -26.83 20.27 1.13
CA SER A 250 -27.21 21.65 1.40
C SER A 250 -26.34 22.68 0.70
N LEU A 251 -25.06 22.35 0.43
CA LEU A 251 -24.10 23.18 -0.27
C LEU A 251 -24.53 23.58 -1.69
N ILE A 252 -25.44 22.82 -2.32
CA ILE A 252 -26.02 23.20 -3.62
C ILE A 252 -26.82 24.51 -3.50
N ILE A 253 -27.59 24.65 -2.41
CA ILE A 253 -28.40 25.84 -2.18
C ILE A 253 -27.59 26.94 -1.51
N ILE A 254 -26.84 26.62 -0.45
CA ILE A 254 -26.22 27.66 0.39
C ILE A 254 -24.88 28.16 -0.15
N ALA A 255 -24.18 27.37 -0.97
CA ALA A 255 -22.90 27.74 -1.57
C ALA A 255 -22.94 27.79 -3.11
N GLY A 256 -24.07 27.44 -3.74
CA GLY A 256 -24.23 27.42 -5.20
C GLY A 256 -23.40 26.33 -5.89
N LEU A 257 -23.04 25.26 -5.18
CA LEU A 257 -22.19 24.20 -5.72
C LEU A 257 -22.96 23.24 -6.64
N LYS A 258 -22.24 22.66 -7.59
CA LYS A 258 -22.73 21.53 -8.41
C LYS A 258 -22.67 20.24 -7.61
N TRP A 259 -23.50 19.26 -7.99
CA TRP A 259 -23.53 17.95 -7.30
C TRP A 259 -22.16 17.25 -7.26
N LYS A 260 -21.33 17.42 -8.30
CA LYS A 260 -19.98 16.82 -8.40
C LYS A 260 -18.99 17.52 -7.46
N GLU A 261 -19.12 18.83 -7.24
CA GLU A 261 -18.33 19.60 -6.26
C GLU A 261 -18.72 19.18 -4.83
N VAL A 262 -20.00 18.96 -4.55
CA VAL A 262 -20.44 18.38 -3.27
C VAL A 262 -19.89 16.97 -3.06
N LEU A 263 -19.82 16.15 -4.12
CA LEU A 263 -19.18 14.83 -4.07
C LEU A 263 -17.69 14.94 -3.68
N LEU A 264 -16.97 15.93 -4.20
CA LEU A 264 -15.58 16.20 -3.82
C LEU A 264 -15.46 16.56 -2.33
N VAL A 265 -16.25 17.52 -1.82
CA VAL A 265 -16.25 17.88 -0.38
C VAL A 265 -16.55 16.66 0.49
N ARG A 266 -17.50 15.83 0.06
CA ARG A 266 -17.85 14.58 0.76
C ARG A 266 -16.70 13.57 0.75
N ALA A 267 -16.02 13.40 -0.39
CA ALA A 267 -14.87 12.50 -0.51
C ALA A 267 -13.68 12.95 0.36
N LEU A 268 -13.35 14.24 0.37
CA LEU A 268 -12.30 14.80 1.23
C LEU A 268 -12.66 14.65 2.72
N SER A 269 -13.91 14.90 3.09
CA SER A 269 -14.39 14.71 4.47
C SER A 269 -14.35 13.24 4.89
N ALA A 270 -14.69 12.31 3.98
CA ALA A 270 -14.60 10.88 4.24
C ALA A 270 -13.15 10.42 4.39
N TYR A 271 -12.22 10.96 3.60
CA TYR A 271 -10.79 10.71 3.76
C TYR A 271 -10.26 11.22 5.10
N LEU A 272 -10.61 12.45 5.53
CA LEU A 272 -10.21 12.98 6.84
C LEU A 272 -10.62 12.04 7.98
N LYS A 273 -11.85 11.50 7.95
CA LYS A 273 -12.29 10.52 8.95
C LYS A 273 -11.31 9.33 9.09
N GLN A 274 -10.68 8.92 8.00
CA GLN A 274 -9.70 7.83 7.98
C GLN A 274 -8.31 8.20 8.53
N THR A 275 -8.02 9.47 8.81
CA THR A 275 -6.72 9.96 9.30
C THR A 275 -6.70 10.26 10.81
N SER A 276 -7.46 9.49 11.60
CA SER A 276 -7.63 9.73 13.06
C SER A 276 -8.19 11.13 13.39
N PHE A 277 -9.02 11.67 12.51
CA PHE A 277 -9.60 12.99 12.68
C PHE A 277 -10.65 13.00 13.79
N ASN A 278 -10.57 13.98 14.70
CA ASN A 278 -11.34 14.00 15.94
C ASN A 278 -12.85 14.26 15.75
N TYR A 279 -13.30 14.62 14.56
CA TYR A 279 -14.67 15.06 14.30
C TYR A 279 -15.44 14.07 13.43
N ASN A 280 -16.69 13.80 13.81
CA ASN A 280 -17.56 12.89 13.08
C ASN A 280 -18.11 13.54 11.77
N PRO A 281 -18.64 12.74 10.83
CA PRO A 281 -19.17 13.26 9.56
C PRO A 281 -20.30 14.28 9.69
N GLU A 282 -21.14 14.18 10.73
CA GLU A 282 -22.26 15.09 10.97
C GLU A 282 -21.77 16.47 11.41
N TYR A 283 -20.72 16.50 12.22
CA TYR A 283 -20.06 17.72 12.63
C TYR A 283 -19.38 18.41 11.44
N MET A 284 -18.66 17.65 10.60
CA MET A 284 -18.07 18.21 9.37
C MET A 284 -19.13 18.79 8.43
N GLN A 285 -20.27 18.10 8.26
CA GLN A 285 -21.42 18.61 7.49
C GLN A 285 -21.92 19.95 8.03
N LYS A 286 -22.04 20.08 9.37
CA LYS A 286 -22.43 21.34 10.01
C LYS A 286 -21.43 22.45 9.69
N VAL A 287 -20.14 22.21 9.89
CA VAL A 287 -19.10 23.23 9.69
C VAL A 287 -19.08 23.73 8.25
N VAL A 288 -19.03 22.83 7.25
CA VAL A 288 -18.98 23.28 5.85
C VAL A 288 -20.23 24.05 5.44
N SER A 289 -21.38 23.76 6.06
CA SER A 289 -22.64 24.45 5.78
C SER A 289 -22.72 25.84 6.45
N GLU A 290 -21.98 26.05 7.54
CA GLU A 290 -21.92 27.33 8.27
C GLU A 290 -21.02 28.36 7.57
N TYR A 291 -20.04 27.91 6.76
CA TYR A 291 -19.09 28.77 6.04
C TYR A 291 -19.12 28.58 4.52
N PRO A 292 -20.27 28.79 3.84
CA PRO A 292 -20.42 28.52 2.40
C PRO A 292 -19.44 29.34 1.53
N LYS A 293 -19.09 30.56 1.95
CA LYS A 293 -18.10 31.40 1.24
C LYS A 293 -16.72 30.76 1.22
N VAL A 294 -16.25 30.20 2.34
CA VAL A 294 -14.95 29.51 2.42
C VAL A 294 -14.97 28.28 1.53
N VAL A 295 -16.03 27.48 1.61
CA VAL A 295 -16.18 26.26 0.78
C VAL A 295 -16.17 26.60 -0.71
N LYS A 296 -16.81 27.70 -1.13
CA LYS A 296 -16.77 28.16 -2.52
C LYS A 296 -15.32 28.45 -2.98
N TYR A 297 -14.54 29.17 -2.18
CA TYR A 297 -13.12 29.41 -2.52
C TYR A 297 -12.27 28.15 -2.51
N LEU A 298 -12.55 27.17 -1.63
CA LEU A 298 -11.89 25.87 -1.66
C LEU A 298 -12.16 25.13 -2.98
N ILE A 299 -13.40 25.20 -3.49
CA ILE A 299 -13.78 24.61 -4.77
C ILE A 299 -13.15 25.37 -5.95
N GLU A 300 -13.15 26.70 -5.91
CA GLU A 300 -12.45 27.52 -6.92
C GLU A 300 -10.94 27.20 -6.97
N LEU A 301 -10.30 27.05 -5.81
CA LEU A 301 -8.91 26.60 -5.70
C LEU A 301 -8.72 25.23 -6.35
N PHE A 302 -9.59 24.27 -6.06
CA PHE A 302 -9.54 22.95 -6.70
C PHE A 302 -9.68 23.03 -8.22
N HIS A 303 -10.63 23.81 -8.73
CA HIS A 303 -10.83 24.00 -10.17
C HIS A 303 -9.59 24.63 -10.82
N SER A 304 -9.03 25.68 -10.23
CA SER A 304 -7.83 26.35 -10.74
C SER A 304 -6.65 25.38 -10.90
N ARG A 305 -6.54 24.38 -10.01
CA ARG A 305 -5.45 23.41 -10.01
C ARG A 305 -5.63 22.27 -11.01
N PHE A 306 -6.86 21.82 -11.25
CA PHE A 306 -7.10 20.53 -11.92
C PHE A 306 -7.96 20.59 -13.17
N ASP A 307 -8.66 21.69 -13.44
CA ASP A 307 -9.45 21.79 -14.67
C ASP A 307 -8.51 21.91 -15.88
N THR A 308 -8.62 20.97 -16.81
CA THR A 308 -7.82 20.92 -18.03
C THR A 308 -8.34 21.86 -19.11
N LYS A 309 -9.57 22.37 -18.98
CA LYS A 309 -10.24 23.21 -19.99
C LYS A 309 -10.03 24.70 -19.75
N ILE A 310 -9.51 25.10 -18.59
CA ILE A 310 -9.20 26.49 -18.28
C ILE A 310 -7.77 26.83 -18.70
N ASP A 311 -7.63 27.98 -19.36
CA ASP A 311 -6.35 28.58 -19.73
C ASP A 311 -6.03 29.71 -18.75
N ILE A 312 -5.28 29.38 -17.69
CA ILE A 312 -4.88 30.29 -16.62
C ILE A 312 -3.44 30.01 -16.19
N ASP A 313 -2.78 31.00 -15.61
CA ASP A 313 -1.59 30.76 -14.79
C ASP A 313 -2.02 30.08 -13.48
N ARG A 314 -1.86 28.76 -13.44
CA ARG A 314 -2.28 27.93 -12.30
C ARG A 314 -1.49 28.25 -11.04
N ALA A 315 -0.21 28.59 -11.16
CA ALA A 315 0.64 28.86 -10.00
C ALA A 315 0.24 30.19 -9.36
N GLU A 316 0.10 31.25 -10.16
CA GLU A 316 -0.34 32.56 -9.69
C GLU A 316 -1.76 32.50 -9.11
N THR A 317 -2.70 31.89 -9.83
CA THR A 317 -4.11 31.78 -9.38
C THR A 317 -4.23 30.96 -8.09
N THR A 318 -3.45 29.87 -7.96
CA THR A 318 -3.40 29.07 -6.74
C THR A 318 -2.92 29.92 -5.56
N ASN A 319 -1.88 30.73 -5.74
CA ASN A 319 -1.36 31.60 -4.67
C ASN A 319 -2.40 32.64 -4.23
N ILE A 320 -3.03 33.34 -5.19
CA ILE A 320 -4.07 34.34 -4.89
C ILE A 320 -5.24 33.72 -4.12
N LEU A 321 -5.71 32.55 -4.54
CA LEU A 321 -6.81 31.85 -3.86
C LEU A 321 -6.39 31.34 -2.48
N THR A 322 -5.16 30.83 -2.34
CA THR A 322 -4.58 30.43 -1.05
C THR A 322 -4.57 31.59 -0.06
N GLU A 323 -4.02 32.76 -0.43
CA GLU A 323 -3.99 33.94 0.45
C GLU A 323 -5.40 34.34 0.89
N LYS A 324 -6.35 34.36 -0.04
CA LYS A 324 -7.74 34.71 0.23
C LYS A 324 -8.44 33.70 1.15
N ILE A 325 -8.18 32.41 0.98
CA ILE A 325 -8.70 31.36 1.88
C ILE A 325 -8.11 31.54 3.27
N GLU A 326 -6.81 31.80 3.39
CA GLU A 326 -6.16 32.02 4.68
C GLU A 326 -6.69 33.25 5.42
N GLU A 327 -6.97 34.34 4.71
CA GLU A 327 -7.66 35.52 5.27
C GLU A 327 -9.04 35.16 5.83
N LEU A 328 -9.87 34.46 5.05
CA LEU A 328 -11.19 34.04 5.50
C LEU A 328 -11.14 33.06 6.68
N LEU A 329 -10.15 32.17 6.71
CA LEU A 329 -9.96 31.25 7.84
C LEU A 329 -9.57 32.00 9.12
N LYS A 330 -8.78 33.10 9.04
CA LYS A 330 -8.43 33.93 10.21
C LYS A 330 -9.65 34.61 10.85
N GLU A 331 -10.71 34.85 10.09
CA GLU A 331 -11.95 35.45 10.60
C GLU A 331 -12.79 34.46 11.44
N ILE A 332 -12.46 33.17 11.41
CA ILE A 332 -13.21 32.13 12.11
C ILE A 332 -12.82 32.09 13.59
N SER A 333 -13.72 32.54 14.46
CA SER A 333 -13.50 32.57 15.91
C SER A 333 -13.50 31.19 16.58
N ASN A 334 -14.20 30.21 15.99
CA ASN A 334 -14.27 28.86 16.53
C ASN A 334 -13.11 28.00 16.00
N ALA A 335 -12.13 27.71 16.87
CA ALA A 335 -10.95 26.91 16.53
C ALA A 335 -11.26 25.53 15.94
N SER A 336 -12.35 24.89 16.36
CA SER A 336 -12.76 23.60 15.78
C SER A 336 -13.31 23.72 14.37
N HIS A 337 -14.01 24.83 14.05
CA HIS A 337 -14.49 25.12 12.71
C HIS A 337 -13.31 25.47 11.78
N ASP A 338 -12.38 26.30 12.26
CA ASP A 338 -11.12 26.61 11.54
C ASP A 338 -10.34 25.32 11.24
N TYR A 339 -10.13 24.47 12.23
CA TYR A 339 -9.38 23.21 12.05
C TYR A 339 -9.99 22.31 10.97
N VAL A 340 -11.33 22.19 10.91
CA VAL A 340 -12.02 21.40 9.88
C VAL A 340 -11.80 21.98 8.48
N LEU A 341 -12.06 23.27 8.29
CA LEU A 341 -11.92 23.90 6.97
C LEU A 341 -10.45 23.98 6.52
N ARG A 342 -9.54 24.27 7.45
CA ARG A 342 -8.10 24.28 7.22
C ARG A 342 -7.58 22.88 6.87
N SER A 343 -8.15 21.83 7.45
CA SER A 343 -7.81 20.45 7.07
C SER A 343 -8.27 20.10 5.65
N ILE A 344 -9.46 20.54 5.23
CA ILE A 344 -9.94 20.38 3.86
C ILE A 344 -9.05 21.18 2.88
N PHE A 345 -8.69 22.41 3.22
CA PHE A 345 -7.74 23.23 2.46
C PHE A 345 -6.39 22.53 2.26
N ASN A 346 -5.79 22.05 3.36
CA ASN A 346 -4.51 21.33 3.32
C ASN A 346 -4.61 20.05 2.46
N LEU A 347 -5.74 19.34 2.52
CA LEU A 347 -5.94 18.17 1.65
C LEU A 347 -5.97 18.54 0.18
N ILE A 348 -6.67 19.61 -0.22
CA ILE A 348 -6.69 20.08 -1.62
C ILE A 348 -5.26 20.38 -2.10
N MET A 349 -4.46 21.01 -1.25
CA MET A 349 -3.05 21.31 -1.56
C MET A 349 -2.17 20.06 -1.67
N ALA A 350 -2.52 18.98 -0.97
CA ALA A 350 -1.85 17.68 -1.01
C ALA A 350 -2.28 16.78 -2.19
N ILE A 351 -3.33 17.14 -2.94
CA ILE A 351 -3.73 16.39 -4.14
C ILE A 351 -2.66 16.55 -5.23
N LEU A 352 -2.27 15.41 -5.82
CA LEU A 352 -1.35 15.34 -6.94
C LEU A 352 -2.05 15.07 -8.28
N ARG A 353 -3.08 14.21 -8.25
CA ARG A 353 -3.86 13.79 -9.43
C ARG A 353 -5.30 13.50 -9.01
N THR A 354 -6.25 13.67 -9.92
CA THR A 354 -7.64 13.30 -9.69
C THR A 354 -8.38 12.95 -10.98
N SER A 355 -9.29 11.97 -10.93
CA SER A 355 -10.18 11.62 -12.05
C SER A 355 -11.41 12.54 -12.16
N TYR A 356 -11.47 13.64 -11.40
CA TYR A 356 -12.64 14.51 -11.34
C TYR A 356 -13.11 15.02 -12.71
N TYR A 357 -12.22 15.27 -13.67
CA TYR A 357 -12.57 15.77 -15.00
C TYR A 357 -12.80 14.67 -16.05
N GLN A 358 -12.72 13.40 -15.64
CA GLN A 358 -13.15 12.28 -16.47
C GLN A 358 -14.67 12.11 -16.36
N ASP A 359 -15.31 11.89 -17.50
CA ASP A 359 -16.77 11.79 -17.60
C ASP A 359 -17.29 10.37 -17.32
N ASN A 360 -18.56 10.26 -16.90
CA ASN A 360 -19.30 9.00 -16.75
C ASN A 360 -18.72 7.93 -15.78
N LYS A 361 -17.97 8.34 -14.76
CA LYS A 361 -17.45 7.43 -13.72
C LYS A 361 -18.35 7.38 -12.47
N PRO A 362 -18.68 6.20 -11.90
CA PRO A 362 -19.48 6.08 -10.67
C PRO A 362 -18.66 6.27 -9.37
N TYR A 363 -17.44 6.77 -9.48
CA TYR A 363 -16.50 7.01 -8.39
C TYR A 363 -15.60 8.21 -8.70
N LEU A 364 -14.93 8.74 -7.67
CA LEU A 364 -13.93 9.78 -7.73
C LEU A 364 -12.60 9.24 -7.20
N SER A 365 -11.54 9.37 -7.98
CA SER A 365 -10.19 8.96 -7.61
C SER A 365 -9.33 10.17 -7.30
N ILE A 366 -8.53 10.09 -6.24
CA ILE A 366 -7.63 11.15 -5.78
C ILE A 366 -6.29 10.51 -5.36
N LYS A 367 -5.19 11.07 -5.85
CA LYS A 367 -3.84 10.72 -5.40
C LYS A 367 -3.32 11.80 -4.46
N PHE A 368 -2.94 11.44 -3.25
CA PHE A 368 -2.37 12.36 -2.25
C PHE A 368 -0.86 12.19 -2.10
N ASP A 369 -0.18 13.32 -1.86
CA ASP A 369 1.14 13.36 -1.23
C ASP A 369 0.98 13.27 0.30
N SER A 370 1.15 12.08 0.88
CA SER A 370 0.97 11.88 2.33
C SER A 370 1.91 12.73 3.18
N SER A 371 3.08 13.13 2.66
CA SER A 371 4.00 14.01 3.41
C SER A 371 3.39 15.39 3.67
N LYS A 372 2.48 15.83 2.80
CA LYS A 372 1.76 17.11 2.86
C LYS A 372 0.41 17.03 3.57
N VAL A 373 -0.06 15.83 3.93
CA VAL A 373 -1.31 15.65 4.68
C VAL A 373 -1.02 15.80 6.18
N ASN A 374 -1.59 16.86 6.77
CA ASN A 374 -1.39 17.17 8.18
C ASN A 374 -2.08 16.14 9.09
N GLY A 375 -1.41 15.76 10.19
CA GLY A 375 -1.96 14.87 11.20
C GLY A 375 -1.89 13.37 10.87
N LEU A 376 -1.26 12.97 9.76
CA LEU A 376 -1.05 11.53 9.49
C LEU A 376 -0.10 10.89 10.52
N PRO A 377 -0.44 9.68 11.03
CA PRO A 377 0.46 8.91 11.88
C PRO A 377 1.63 8.35 11.07
N ASP A 378 2.76 8.16 11.74
CA ASP A 378 3.93 7.49 11.15
C ASP A 378 3.76 5.96 11.09
N PRO A 379 4.40 5.27 10.10
CA PRO A 379 5.13 5.87 8.98
C PRO A 379 4.18 6.46 7.94
N ARG A 380 4.47 7.68 7.46
CA ARG A 380 3.68 8.28 6.37
C ARG A 380 3.97 7.53 5.06
N PRO A 381 2.94 7.06 4.32
CA PRO A 381 3.15 6.50 2.99
C PRO A 381 3.87 7.50 2.07
N TYR A 382 4.50 7.02 1.00
CA TYR A 382 4.93 7.90 -0.08
C TYR A 382 3.70 8.53 -0.75
N ARG A 383 2.70 7.73 -1.16
CA ARG A 383 1.48 8.21 -1.82
C ARG A 383 0.26 7.38 -1.45
N GLU A 384 -0.91 7.99 -1.53
CA GLU A 384 -2.20 7.33 -1.28
C GLU A 384 -3.12 7.52 -2.48
N LEU A 385 -3.57 6.40 -3.07
CA LEU A 385 -4.61 6.40 -4.08
C LEU A 385 -5.93 6.12 -3.37
N TYR A 386 -6.78 7.12 -3.26
CA TYR A 386 -8.09 7.01 -2.63
C TYR A 386 -9.19 7.05 -3.69
N VAL A 387 -10.09 6.07 -3.64
CA VAL A 387 -11.23 5.96 -4.56
C VAL A 387 -12.51 5.99 -3.74
N TYR A 388 -13.28 7.05 -3.93
CA TYR A 388 -14.54 7.28 -3.26
C TYR A 388 -15.71 6.95 -4.19
N SER A 389 -16.62 6.10 -3.73
CA SER A 389 -17.92 5.89 -4.37
C SER A 389 -19.04 5.95 -3.32
N ASN A 390 -20.27 6.04 -3.80
CA ASN A 390 -21.45 5.88 -2.97
C ASN A 390 -21.62 4.44 -2.46
N LEU A 391 -21.07 3.45 -3.18
CA LEU A 391 -21.16 2.02 -2.84
C LEU A 391 -19.98 1.53 -2.00
N PHE A 392 -18.79 2.13 -2.14
CA PHE A 392 -17.57 1.68 -1.47
C PHE A 392 -16.58 2.83 -1.23
N GLU A 393 -15.60 2.61 -0.36
CA GLU A 393 -14.35 3.40 -0.29
C GLU A 393 -13.17 2.45 -0.45
N GLY A 394 -12.18 2.83 -1.23
CA GLY A 394 -10.94 2.10 -1.40
C GLY A 394 -9.74 3.01 -1.19
N ILE A 395 -8.68 2.48 -0.59
CA ILE A 395 -7.41 3.18 -0.46
C ILE A 395 -6.26 2.25 -0.77
N HIS A 396 -5.22 2.75 -1.44
CA HIS A 396 -3.96 2.05 -1.68
C HIS A 396 -2.79 2.92 -1.26
N LEU A 397 -2.13 2.51 -0.18
CA LEU A 397 -0.98 3.18 0.44
C LEU A 397 0.31 2.59 -0.16
N ARG A 398 1.19 3.44 -0.66
CA ARG A 398 2.46 3.03 -1.28
C ARG A 398 3.64 3.54 -0.45
N GLY A 399 4.63 2.69 -0.18
CA GLY A 399 5.88 3.09 0.46
C GLY A 399 6.91 3.75 -0.47
N GLY A 400 6.67 3.75 -1.79
CA GLY A 400 7.58 4.34 -2.79
C GLY A 400 7.00 4.26 -4.21
N LYS A 401 7.79 4.68 -5.21
CA LYS A 401 7.39 4.64 -6.64
C LYS A 401 7.18 3.19 -7.11
N LEU A 402 8.17 2.33 -6.97
CA LEU A 402 7.98 0.91 -7.24
C LEU A 402 7.52 0.22 -5.97
N ALA A 403 6.20 0.15 -5.77
CA ALA A 403 5.62 -0.46 -4.59
C ALA A 403 4.57 -1.52 -4.94
N ARG A 404 4.45 -2.51 -4.08
CA ARG A 404 3.59 -3.67 -4.30
C ARG A 404 2.88 -4.12 -3.03
N GLY A 405 1.59 -4.41 -3.16
CA GLY A 405 0.72 -4.69 -2.03
C GLY A 405 -0.52 -5.49 -2.37
N GLY A 406 -0.95 -6.31 -1.42
CA GLY A 406 -2.26 -6.97 -1.49
C GLY A 406 -3.42 -5.99 -1.27
N LEU A 407 -4.58 -6.26 -1.88
CA LEU A 407 -5.82 -5.50 -1.67
C LEU A 407 -6.77 -6.27 -0.75
N ARG A 408 -7.04 -5.76 0.45
CA ARG A 408 -7.92 -6.39 1.44
C ARG A 408 -9.36 -5.92 1.30
N TRP A 409 -10.32 -6.85 1.36
CA TRP A 409 -11.70 -6.49 1.66
C TRP A 409 -11.88 -6.43 3.18
N SER A 410 -12.06 -5.22 3.71
CA SER A 410 -12.19 -4.97 5.15
C SER A 410 -13.65 -4.84 5.57
N ASP A 411 -13.96 -5.27 6.79
CA ASP A 411 -15.21 -5.05 7.50
C ASP A 411 -15.17 -3.78 8.40
N ARG A 412 -14.02 -3.11 8.50
CA ARG A 412 -13.78 -1.93 9.34
C ARG A 412 -14.17 -0.62 8.65
N THR A 413 -15.46 -0.39 8.47
CA THR A 413 -15.96 0.82 7.78
C THR A 413 -15.54 2.16 8.38
N GLU A 414 -15.22 2.19 9.68
CA GLU A 414 -14.86 3.42 10.40
C GLU A 414 -13.38 3.81 10.27
N ASP A 415 -12.47 2.84 10.19
CA ASP A 415 -11.01 3.07 10.29
C ASP A 415 -10.15 2.10 9.46
N PHE A 416 -10.67 1.56 8.35
CA PHE A 416 -9.94 0.62 7.48
C PHE A 416 -8.59 1.15 7.00
N ARG A 417 -8.40 2.47 6.86
CA ARG A 417 -7.08 3.03 6.52
C ARG A 417 -6.03 2.69 7.57
N THR A 418 -6.37 2.71 8.86
CA THR A 418 -5.46 2.34 9.96
C THR A 418 -5.05 0.87 9.86
N GLU A 419 -6.00 -0.01 9.53
CA GLU A 419 -5.71 -1.42 9.24
C GLU A 419 -4.75 -1.55 8.05
N VAL A 420 -5.05 -0.87 6.93
CA VAL A 420 -4.23 -0.91 5.72
C VAL A 420 -2.83 -0.34 5.99
N LEU A 421 -2.70 0.70 6.82
CA LEU A 421 -1.42 1.28 7.21
C LEU A 421 -0.56 0.29 8.00
N GLY A 422 -1.14 -0.39 8.99
CA GLY A 422 -0.43 -1.43 9.75
C GLY A 422 0.09 -2.55 8.86
N LEU A 423 -0.71 -2.97 7.87
CA LEU A 423 -0.32 -3.98 6.89
C LEU A 423 0.74 -3.47 5.89
N MET A 424 0.64 -2.22 5.45
CA MET A 424 1.66 -1.60 4.58
C MET A 424 3.01 -1.56 5.30
N LYS A 425 3.03 -1.16 6.58
CA LYS A 425 4.24 -1.13 7.40
C LYS A 425 4.90 -2.51 7.46
N ALA A 426 4.13 -3.57 7.77
CA ALA A 426 4.64 -4.94 7.77
C ALA A 426 5.18 -5.35 6.39
N GLN A 427 4.55 -4.87 5.30
CA GLN A 427 5.01 -5.12 3.95
C GLN A 427 6.32 -4.39 3.60
N MET A 428 6.62 -3.24 4.23
CA MET A 428 7.85 -2.49 3.96
C MET A 428 9.10 -3.27 4.37
N THR A 429 9.12 -3.87 5.57
CA THR A 429 10.23 -4.71 6.02
C THR A 429 10.29 -6.02 5.25
N LYS A 430 9.12 -6.65 5.01
CA LYS A 430 9.02 -7.90 4.22
C LYS A 430 9.53 -7.76 2.79
N ASN A 431 9.34 -6.59 2.18
CA ASN A 431 9.77 -6.34 0.80
C ASN A 431 11.23 -5.86 0.68
N ALA A 432 11.97 -5.73 1.79
CA ALA A 432 13.39 -5.32 1.74
C ALA A 432 14.24 -6.26 0.86
N VAL A 433 13.82 -7.51 0.74
CA VAL A 433 14.52 -8.60 0.06
C VAL A 433 14.23 -8.68 -1.44
N ILE A 434 13.17 -8.00 -1.90
CA ILE A 434 12.70 -8.00 -3.29
C ILE A 434 12.78 -6.61 -3.93
N VAL A 435 12.43 -6.54 -5.21
CA VAL A 435 12.53 -5.32 -6.03
C VAL A 435 11.61 -4.19 -5.51
N PRO A 436 10.27 -4.33 -5.55
CA PRO A 436 9.37 -3.26 -5.11
C PRO A 436 9.40 -3.10 -3.59
N VAL A 437 9.20 -1.87 -3.10
CA VAL A 437 8.94 -1.62 -1.68
C VAL A 437 7.51 -2.01 -1.29
N GLY A 438 7.19 -1.95 0.01
CA GLY A 438 5.87 -2.30 0.52
C GLY A 438 4.77 -1.34 0.05
N ALA A 439 3.63 -1.90 -0.37
CA ALA A 439 2.35 -1.20 -0.45
C ALA A 439 1.25 -2.05 0.20
N LYS A 440 0.10 -1.44 0.43
CA LYS A 440 -1.12 -2.17 0.77
C LYS A 440 -2.34 -1.38 0.36
N GLY A 441 -3.37 -2.07 -0.13
CA GLY A 441 -4.67 -1.46 -0.27
C GLY A 441 -5.74 -2.17 0.52
N GLY A 442 -6.86 -1.48 0.71
CA GLY A 442 -8.05 -2.05 1.28
C GLY A 442 -9.28 -1.28 0.85
N PHE A 443 -10.42 -1.96 0.80
CA PHE A 443 -11.70 -1.34 0.49
C PHE A 443 -12.79 -1.87 1.40
N VAL A 444 -13.81 -1.03 1.62
CA VAL A 444 -15.00 -1.30 2.41
C VAL A 444 -16.24 -1.07 1.58
N ILE A 445 -17.25 -1.92 1.77
CA ILE A 445 -18.56 -1.77 1.12
C ILE A 445 -19.46 -1.00 2.08
N LYS A 446 -20.08 0.08 1.63
CA LYS A 446 -20.93 0.96 2.45
C LYS A 446 -22.33 0.42 2.67
N GLN A 447 -22.80 -0.42 1.76
CA GLN A 447 -24.14 -0.99 1.80
C GLN A 447 -24.11 -2.40 2.42
N VAL A 448 -25.05 -2.66 3.33
CA VAL A 448 -25.23 -3.97 3.94
C VAL A 448 -26.13 -4.83 3.05
N TYR A 449 -25.62 -5.98 2.61
CA TYR A 449 -26.38 -7.00 1.90
C TYR A 449 -26.54 -8.23 2.80
N LYS A 450 -27.80 -8.68 3.01
CA LYS A 450 -28.09 -9.85 3.86
C LYS A 450 -27.79 -11.17 3.17
N ASP A 451 -27.98 -11.22 1.86
CA ASP A 451 -27.71 -12.39 1.03
C ASP A 451 -26.21 -12.47 0.70
N LYS A 452 -25.60 -13.65 0.93
CA LYS A 452 -24.15 -13.85 0.80
C LYS A 452 -23.69 -13.82 -0.66
N ASP A 453 -24.49 -14.35 -1.58
CA ASP A 453 -24.14 -14.39 -3.00
C ASP A 453 -24.20 -12.98 -3.59
N THR A 454 -25.26 -12.22 -3.28
CA THR A 454 -25.37 -10.80 -3.64
C THR A 454 -24.24 -9.98 -3.05
N LEU A 455 -23.86 -10.20 -1.78
CA LEU A 455 -22.74 -9.50 -1.15
C LEU A 455 -21.42 -9.77 -1.89
N ARG A 456 -21.19 -11.03 -2.30
CA ARG A 456 -20.00 -11.43 -3.06
C ARG A 456 -19.98 -10.85 -4.46
N GLU A 457 -21.11 -10.84 -5.17
CA GLU A 457 -21.23 -10.21 -6.48
C GLU A 457 -20.92 -8.70 -6.40
N LYS A 458 -21.53 -8.01 -5.42
CA LYS A 458 -21.31 -6.58 -5.19
C LYS A 458 -19.89 -6.26 -4.73
N SER A 459 -19.24 -7.15 -3.98
CA SER A 459 -17.84 -6.97 -3.60
C SER A 459 -16.90 -7.06 -4.81
N VAL A 460 -17.18 -7.97 -5.74
CA VAL A 460 -16.44 -8.05 -7.02
C VAL A 460 -16.65 -6.78 -7.85
N GLU A 461 -17.88 -6.27 -7.97
CA GLU A 461 -18.14 -5.00 -8.68
C GLU A 461 -17.38 -3.80 -8.08
N CYS A 462 -17.38 -3.69 -6.75
CA CYS A 462 -16.65 -2.64 -6.04
C CYS A 462 -15.14 -2.79 -6.21
N TYR A 463 -14.61 -4.02 -6.12
CA TYR A 463 -13.20 -4.31 -6.38
C TYR A 463 -12.79 -3.90 -7.80
N LYS A 464 -13.57 -4.29 -8.82
CA LYS A 464 -13.32 -3.91 -10.22
C LYS A 464 -13.32 -2.39 -10.38
N SER A 465 -14.28 -1.71 -9.75
CA SER A 465 -14.36 -0.24 -9.76
C SER A 465 -13.17 0.42 -9.07
N PHE A 466 -12.67 -0.19 -7.98
CA PHE A 466 -11.49 0.29 -7.28
C PHE A 466 -10.23 0.19 -8.14
N ILE A 467 -10.00 -0.95 -8.81
CA ILE A 467 -8.87 -1.12 -9.74
C ILE A 467 -8.94 -0.08 -10.87
N ARG A 468 -10.11 0.06 -11.52
CA ARG A 468 -10.31 1.06 -12.58
C ARG A 468 -10.03 2.48 -12.07
N GLY A 469 -10.54 2.82 -10.89
CA GLY A 469 -10.28 4.11 -10.26
C GLY A 469 -8.81 4.40 -9.98
N MET A 470 -8.00 3.38 -9.66
CA MET A 470 -6.54 3.57 -9.52
C MET A 470 -5.85 3.75 -10.88
N LEU A 471 -6.22 2.96 -11.89
CA LEU A 471 -5.65 3.06 -13.24
C LEU A 471 -6.02 4.39 -13.93
N ASP A 472 -7.21 4.94 -13.66
CA ASP A 472 -7.68 6.24 -14.16
C ASP A 472 -6.75 7.42 -13.83
N ILE A 473 -5.85 7.27 -12.86
CA ILE A 473 -4.89 8.30 -12.42
C ILE A 473 -3.42 7.84 -12.43
N THR A 474 -3.13 6.69 -13.04
CA THR A 474 -1.79 6.08 -13.15
C THR A 474 -1.29 6.18 -14.59
N ASP A 475 -0.02 6.55 -14.80
CA ASP A 475 0.54 6.64 -16.16
C ASP A 475 0.63 5.25 -16.80
N ASN A 476 0.65 5.15 -18.13
CA ASN A 476 0.87 3.90 -18.85
C ASN A 476 2.19 3.93 -19.62
N VAL A 477 2.67 2.78 -20.10
CA VAL A 477 3.83 2.68 -21.00
C VAL A 477 3.39 2.07 -22.34
N VAL A 478 3.49 2.87 -23.40
CA VAL A 478 3.14 2.44 -24.76
C VAL A 478 4.37 2.64 -25.64
N ASP A 479 4.84 1.56 -26.27
CA ASP A 479 6.04 1.55 -27.13
C ASP A 479 7.31 2.16 -26.50
N GLY A 480 7.45 2.03 -25.17
CA GLY A 480 8.57 2.54 -24.40
C GLY A 480 8.38 3.95 -23.85
N GLU A 481 7.34 4.67 -24.29
CA GLU A 481 7.03 6.03 -23.88
C GLU A 481 5.97 6.06 -22.77
N ILE A 482 6.09 7.03 -21.86
CA ILE A 482 5.16 7.22 -20.74
C ILE A 482 3.99 8.07 -21.22
N ILE A 483 2.78 7.50 -21.12
CA ILE A 483 1.53 8.15 -21.53
C ILE A 483 0.72 8.52 -20.27
N PRO A 484 0.45 9.81 -20.03
CA PRO A 484 -0.37 10.24 -18.89
C PRO A 484 -1.86 9.91 -19.10
N PRO A 485 -2.64 9.78 -18.02
CA PRO A 485 -4.10 9.61 -18.11
C PRO A 485 -4.79 10.81 -18.77
N GLU A 486 -5.85 10.55 -19.53
CA GLU A 486 -6.67 11.59 -20.14
C GLU A 486 -7.34 12.48 -19.09
N ASN A 487 -7.39 13.79 -19.36
CA ASN A 487 -8.04 14.80 -18.52
C ASN A 487 -7.53 14.83 -17.06
N VAL A 488 -6.23 14.57 -16.85
CA VAL A 488 -5.58 14.62 -15.53
C VAL A 488 -4.38 15.57 -15.56
N ILE A 489 -4.41 16.59 -14.70
CA ILE A 489 -3.21 17.40 -14.38
C ILE A 489 -2.34 16.63 -13.38
N ARG A 490 -1.02 16.61 -13.60
CA ARG A 490 -0.02 15.92 -12.76
C ARG A 490 0.84 16.94 -12.02
N TYR A 491 0.84 16.88 -10.68
CA TYR A 491 1.75 17.67 -9.81
C TYR A 491 2.91 16.84 -9.25
N ASP A 492 3.08 15.63 -9.76
CA ASP A 492 4.17 14.71 -9.48
C ASP A 492 4.84 14.26 -10.79
N GLU A 493 5.93 13.53 -10.63
CA GLU A 493 6.68 12.90 -11.71
C GLU A 493 5.92 11.72 -12.35
N ASP A 494 6.53 11.13 -13.39
CA ASP A 494 6.01 9.94 -14.04
C ASP A 494 5.90 8.75 -13.07
N ASP A 495 4.76 8.09 -13.13
CA ASP A 495 4.36 7.03 -12.23
C ASP A 495 3.58 5.92 -12.96
N PRO A 496 4.27 5.13 -13.81
CA PRO A 496 3.64 4.07 -14.59
C PRO A 496 3.52 2.73 -13.86
N TYR A 497 4.13 2.57 -12.68
CA TYR A 497 4.21 1.28 -12.00
C TYR A 497 3.13 1.12 -10.92
N LEU A 498 2.14 0.26 -11.21
CA LEU A 498 1.11 -0.15 -10.25
C LEU A 498 0.91 -1.66 -10.32
N VAL A 499 1.24 -2.37 -9.23
CA VAL A 499 1.05 -3.82 -9.11
C VAL A 499 0.24 -4.12 -7.86
N VAL A 500 -0.78 -4.95 -8.01
CA VAL A 500 -1.65 -5.41 -6.92
C VAL A 500 -1.45 -6.89 -6.65
N ALA A 501 -1.86 -7.35 -5.48
CA ALA A 501 -1.91 -8.78 -5.15
C ALA A 501 -3.21 -9.11 -4.42
N ALA A 502 -3.52 -10.39 -4.32
CA ALA A 502 -4.62 -10.85 -3.49
C ALA A 502 -4.29 -10.74 -1.99
N ASP A 503 -5.32 -10.55 -1.16
CA ASP A 503 -5.27 -10.60 0.30
C ASP A 503 -6.55 -11.25 0.85
N LYS A 504 -6.78 -11.14 2.16
CA LYS A 504 -8.00 -11.59 2.82
C LYS A 504 -9.23 -10.97 2.13
N GLY A 505 -10.17 -11.82 1.77
CA GLY A 505 -11.41 -11.46 1.08
C GLY A 505 -11.29 -11.25 -0.43
N THR A 506 -10.09 -11.31 -1.00
CA THR A 506 -9.84 -11.11 -2.45
C THR A 506 -8.98 -12.22 -3.09
N ALA A 507 -8.79 -13.34 -2.40
CA ALA A 507 -7.94 -14.46 -2.81
C ALA A 507 -8.13 -14.91 -4.28
N SER A 508 -9.37 -14.91 -4.78
CA SER A 508 -9.72 -15.33 -6.16
C SER A 508 -9.85 -14.16 -7.15
N PHE A 509 -9.48 -12.93 -6.76
CA PHE A 509 -9.78 -11.73 -7.56
C PHE A 509 -8.63 -11.29 -8.48
N SER A 510 -7.44 -11.89 -8.40
CA SER A 510 -6.28 -11.52 -9.24
C SER A 510 -6.60 -11.58 -10.74
N ASP A 511 -7.40 -12.55 -11.18
CA ASP A 511 -7.79 -12.66 -12.59
C ASP A 511 -8.66 -11.47 -13.04
N TYR A 512 -9.52 -10.92 -12.18
CA TYR A 512 -10.28 -9.70 -12.48
C TYR A 512 -9.37 -8.48 -12.61
N ALA A 513 -8.35 -8.37 -11.77
CA ALA A 513 -7.38 -7.28 -11.85
C ALA A 513 -6.57 -7.34 -13.15
N ASN A 514 -6.09 -8.53 -13.54
CA ASN A 514 -5.38 -8.74 -14.81
C ASN A 514 -6.29 -8.50 -16.02
N GLN A 515 -7.56 -8.92 -15.96
CA GLN A 515 -8.55 -8.62 -17.00
C GLN A 515 -8.71 -7.11 -17.19
N ILE A 516 -8.84 -6.35 -16.11
CA ILE A 516 -8.96 -4.88 -16.17
C ILE A 516 -7.67 -4.24 -16.69
N ALA A 517 -6.49 -4.73 -16.28
CA ALA A 517 -5.23 -4.23 -16.84
C ALA A 517 -5.17 -4.40 -18.36
N SER A 518 -5.63 -5.54 -18.89
CA SER A 518 -5.80 -5.75 -20.34
C SER A 518 -6.85 -4.82 -20.96
N GLU A 519 -7.99 -4.56 -20.31
CA GLU A 519 -9.00 -3.58 -20.79
C GLU A 519 -8.40 -2.18 -20.98
N TYR A 520 -7.43 -1.79 -20.13
CA TYR A 520 -6.73 -0.51 -20.19
C TYR A 520 -5.52 -0.52 -21.12
N ASN A 521 -5.21 -1.66 -21.78
CA ASN A 521 -3.94 -1.88 -22.48
C ASN A 521 -2.73 -1.49 -21.61
N PHE A 522 -2.82 -1.78 -20.31
CA PHE A 522 -1.79 -1.42 -19.36
C PHE A 522 -0.54 -2.26 -19.59
N TRP A 523 0.63 -1.63 -19.58
CA TRP A 523 1.88 -2.23 -20.03
C TRP A 523 2.30 -3.51 -19.29
N LEU A 524 1.89 -3.66 -18.03
CA LEU A 524 2.15 -4.86 -17.23
C LEU A 524 1.32 -6.07 -17.68
N GLY A 525 0.22 -5.88 -18.41
CA GLY A 525 -0.66 -6.98 -18.83
C GLY A 525 -1.08 -7.87 -17.66
N ASP A 526 -0.88 -9.19 -17.78
CA ASP A 526 -1.17 -10.17 -16.74
C ASP A 526 -0.08 -10.29 -15.64
N ALA A 527 0.91 -9.39 -15.66
CA ALA A 527 1.82 -9.15 -14.54
C ALA A 527 1.27 -8.10 -13.55
N PHE A 528 0.15 -7.43 -13.87
CA PHE A 528 -0.48 -6.42 -13.01
C PHE A 528 -0.90 -6.98 -11.65
N ALA A 529 -1.39 -8.22 -11.62
CA ALA A 529 -1.72 -8.96 -10.43
C ALA A 529 -1.06 -10.35 -10.41
N SER A 530 -0.33 -10.63 -9.34
CA SER A 530 0.31 -11.93 -9.10
C SER A 530 -0.67 -12.98 -8.56
N GLY A 531 -0.37 -14.26 -8.80
CA GLY A 531 -1.16 -15.38 -8.24
C GLY A 531 -2.50 -15.63 -8.92
N GLY A 532 -2.67 -15.14 -10.16
CA GLY A 532 -3.79 -15.51 -11.03
C GLY A 532 -3.64 -16.91 -11.62
N SER A 533 -4.62 -17.32 -12.44
CA SER A 533 -4.70 -18.66 -13.05
C SER A 533 -3.50 -19.05 -13.94
N ALA A 534 -2.78 -18.07 -14.50
CA ALA A 534 -1.56 -18.27 -15.31
C ALA A 534 -0.25 -18.07 -14.52
N GLY A 535 -0.30 -18.02 -13.19
CA GLY A 535 0.86 -17.81 -12.30
C GLY A 535 1.35 -19.08 -11.59
N TYR A 536 2.24 -18.90 -10.61
CA TYR A 536 2.74 -20.00 -9.78
C TYR A 536 1.78 -20.27 -8.62
N ASP A 537 1.27 -21.50 -8.50
CA ASP A 537 0.36 -21.89 -7.42
C ASP A 537 1.14 -22.13 -6.12
N HIS A 538 1.16 -21.12 -5.25
CA HIS A 538 1.88 -21.14 -3.98
C HIS A 538 1.44 -22.26 -3.04
N LYS A 539 0.16 -22.69 -3.10
CA LYS A 539 -0.36 -23.79 -2.28
C LYS A 539 0.15 -25.13 -2.79
N LYS A 540 0.08 -25.37 -4.10
CA LYS A 540 0.61 -26.59 -4.73
C LYS A 540 2.13 -26.69 -4.58
N MET A 541 2.85 -25.58 -4.70
CA MET A 541 4.29 -25.53 -4.50
C MET A 541 4.71 -25.66 -3.03
N GLY A 542 3.80 -25.35 -2.10
CA GLY A 542 4.08 -25.26 -0.66
C GLY A 542 5.18 -24.26 -0.32
N ILE A 543 5.43 -23.26 -1.18
CA ILE A 543 6.70 -22.51 -1.19
C ILE A 543 6.93 -21.73 0.10
N THR A 544 5.87 -21.12 0.66
CA THR A 544 5.94 -20.37 1.93
C THR A 544 6.23 -21.29 3.11
N ALA A 545 5.56 -22.45 3.18
CA ALA A 545 5.78 -23.44 4.25
C ALA A 545 7.19 -24.02 4.18
N ARG A 546 7.68 -24.33 2.97
CA ARG A 546 9.05 -24.80 2.74
C ARG A 546 10.09 -23.76 3.16
N GLY A 547 9.84 -22.46 2.89
CA GLY A 547 10.70 -21.38 3.35
C GLY A 547 10.76 -21.25 4.88
N ALA A 548 9.60 -21.25 5.53
CA ALA A 548 9.53 -21.23 7.00
C ALA A 548 10.20 -22.46 7.63
N TRP A 549 10.14 -23.62 6.96
CA TRP A 549 10.85 -24.83 7.38
C TRP A 549 12.38 -24.69 7.27
N ILE A 550 12.89 -24.02 6.23
CA ILE A 550 14.33 -23.72 6.11
C ILE A 550 14.78 -22.77 7.24
N ALA A 551 13.95 -21.78 7.61
CA ALA A 551 14.22 -20.94 8.77
C ALA A 551 14.27 -21.76 10.07
N ALA A 552 13.33 -22.68 10.25
CA ALA A 552 13.32 -23.61 11.37
C ALA A 552 14.59 -24.49 11.43
N GLN A 553 15.09 -24.97 10.28
CA GLN A 553 16.36 -25.69 10.20
C GLN A 553 17.53 -24.89 10.76
N ARG A 554 17.53 -23.55 10.64
CA ARG A 554 18.60 -22.70 11.20
C ARG A 554 18.62 -22.75 12.72
N HIS A 555 17.44 -22.74 13.35
CA HIS A 555 17.32 -22.86 14.80
C HIS A 555 17.72 -24.25 15.28
N PHE A 556 17.28 -25.30 14.59
CA PHE A 556 17.71 -26.67 14.84
C PHE A 556 19.23 -26.84 14.73
N TRP A 557 19.84 -26.26 13.70
CA TRP A 557 21.29 -26.27 13.55
C TRP A 557 22.01 -25.58 14.71
N LYS A 558 21.49 -24.44 15.18
CA LYS A 558 22.02 -23.77 16.39
C LYS A 558 21.87 -24.61 17.67
N MET A 559 20.85 -25.47 17.74
CA MET A 559 20.64 -26.39 18.85
C MET A 559 21.44 -27.70 18.71
N ASN A 560 22.22 -27.88 17.64
CA ASN A 560 22.85 -29.16 17.28
C ASN A 560 21.83 -30.32 17.20
N LYS A 561 20.64 -30.03 16.66
CA LYS A 561 19.58 -31.00 16.38
C LYS A 561 19.28 -31.03 14.87
N ASP A 562 18.74 -32.15 14.40
CA ASP A 562 18.18 -32.26 13.04
C ASP A 562 16.65 -32.17 13.09
N ILE A 563 16.06 -31.30 12.28
CA ILE A 563 14.61 -31.09 12.19
C ILE A 563 13.86 -32.35 11.69
N TYR A 564 14.58 -33.26 11.04
CA TYR A 564 14.01 -34.52 10.56
C TYR A 564 14.03 -35.63 11.61
N GLN A 565 14.46 -35.37 12.85
CA GLN A 565 14.30 -36.29 13.98
C GLN A 565 12.93 -36.14 14.66
N ASP A 566 12.61 -37.04 15.60
CA ASP A 566 11.36 -37.01 16.35
C ASP A 566 11.20 -35.68 17.10
N THR A 567 10.12 -34.96 16.80
CA THR A 567 9.92 -33.60 17.27
C THR A 567 8.49 -33.37 17.74
N THR A 568 8.31 -32.78 18.92
CA THR A 568 6.99 -32.40 19.46
C THR A 568 6.55 -31.02 18.97
N VAL A 569 5.31 -30.92 18.49
CA VAL A 569 4.79 -29.70 17.85
C VAL A 569 3.42 -29.30 18.42
N ILE A 570 3.26 -28.00 18.66
CA ILE A 570 1.96 -27.35 18.80
C ILE A 570 1.67 -26.55 17.53
N GLY A 571 0.48 -26.75 16.97
CA GLY A 571 0.06 -26.13 15.74
C GLY A 571 -0.95 -24.99 15.91
N ILE A 572 -0.82 -23.94 15.12
CA ILE A 572 -1.88 -22.93 14.96
C ILE A 572 -2.37 -22.99 13.51
N GLY A 573 -3.55 -23.55 13.27
CA GLY A 573 -4.10 -23.76 11.92
C GLY A 573 -4.84 -25.08 11.76
N ASP A 574 -5.04 -25.46 10.50
CA ASP A 574 -5.78 -26.65 10.09
C ASP A 574 -5.11 -27.31 8.87
N MET A 575 -5.30 -28.63 8.70
CA MET A 575 -4.70 -29.38 7.60
C MET A 575 -5.19 -28.90 6.23
N ALA A 576 -6.42 -28.38 6.09
CA ALA A 576 -6.87 -27.78 4.83
C ALA A 576 -6.10 -26.49 4.44
N GLY A 577 -5.44 -25.86 5.42
CA GLY A 577 -4.67 -24.63 5.26
C GLY A 577 -3.43 -24.84 4.40
N ASP A 578 -3.11 -23.84 3.57
CA ASP A 578 -1.95 -23.88 2.67
C ASP A 578 -0.62 -23.98 3.43
N LEU A 579 -0.43 -23.14 4.43
CA LEU A 579 0.81 -23.05 5.18
C LEU A 579 0.91 -24.12 6.27
N PHE A 580 -0.16 -24.28 7.06
CA PHE A 580 -0.22 -25.28 8.11
C PHE A 580 -0.10 -26.69 7.53
N GLY A 581 -0.95 -27.01 6.56
CA GLY A 581 -1.02 -28.35 5.96
C GLY A 581 0.29 -28.75 5.28
N ASN A 582 0.85 -27.88 4.42
CA ASN A 582 2.14 -28.16 3.80
C ASN A 582 3.25 -28.33 4.85
N GLY A 583 3.33 -27.43 5.84
CA GLY A 583 4.37 -27.48 6.88
C GLY A 583 4.33 -28.77 7.71
N MET A 584 3.13 -29.19 8.12
CA MET A 584 2.93 -30.42 8.87
C MET A 584 3.20 -31.69 8.06
N LEU A 585 3.36 -31.60 6.73
CA LEU A 585 3.70 -32.72 5.85
C LEU A 585 5.17 -32.73 5.40
N LEU A 586 6.01 -31.78 5.85
CA LEU A 586 7.44 -31.74 5.48
C LEU A 586 8.29 -32.78 6.21
N SER A 587 7.80 -33.36 7.30
CA SER A 587 8.46 -34.44 8.04
C SER A 587 7.46 -35.47 8.56
N LYS A 588 7.83 -36.74 8.45
CA LYS A 588 7.07 -37.87 9.00
C LYS A 588 7.25 -38.03 10.51
N ASN A 589 8.28 -37.41 11.09
CA ASN A 589 8.68 -37.58 12.48
C ASN A 589 8.08 -36.51 13.42
N ILE A 590 7.08 -35.77 12.93
CA ILE A 590 6.34 -34.78 13.71
C ILE A 590 5.33 -35.48 14.62
N HIS A 591 5.47 -35.24 15.92
CA HIS A 591 4.47 -35.55 16.94
C HIS A 591 3.62 -34.30 17.18
N LEU A 592 2.52 -34.16 16.42
CA LEU A 592 1.58 -33.05 16.59
C LEU A 592 0.68 -33.32 17.79
N ILE A 593 1.06 -32.80 18.96
CA ILE A 593 0.36 -33.13 20.22
C ILE A 593 -0.83 -32.22 20.51
N GLY A 594 -0.90 -31.07 19.84
CA GLY A 594 -2.04 -30.16 19.91
C GLY A 594 -2.07 -29.17 18.76
N ALA A 595 -3.26 -28.81 18.30
CA ALA A 595 -3.46 -27.77 17.31
C ALA A 595 -4.78 -27.04 17.54
N PHE A 596 -4.91 -25.80 17.06
CA PHE A 596 -6.20 -25.11 17.10
C PHE A 596 -6.41 -24.19 15.89
N ASN A 597 -7.67 -24.01 15.50
CA ASN A 597 -8.09 -23.07 14.47
C ASN A 597 -9.25 -22.17 14.99
N HIS A 598 -10.03 -21.58 14.08
CA HIS A 598 -11.16 -20.74 14.45
C HIS A 598 -12.41 -21.53 14.91
N MET A 599 -12.43 -22.84 14.71
CA MET A 599 -13.56 -23.74 15.02
C MET A 599 -13.22 -24.76 16.10
N HIS A 600 -12.05 -25.39 16.04
CA HIS A 600 -11.71 -26.58 16.80
C HIS A 600 -10.36 -26.46 17.52
N ILE A 601 -10.22 -27.27 18.58
CA ILE A 601 -8.97 -27.57 19.27
C ILE A 601 -8.74 -29.09 19.13
N PHE A 602 -7.67 -29.48 18.44
CA PHE A 602 -7.19 -30.86 18.33
C PHE A 602 -6.15 -31.13 19.41
N VAL A 603 -6.24 -32.27 20.10
CA VAL A 603 -5.28 -32.71 21.09
C VAL A 603 -5.02 -34.21 20.95
N ASP A 604 -3.76 -34.58 20.85
CA ASP A 604 -3.31 -35.97 20.85
C ASP A 604 -2.12 -36.10 21.82
N PRO A 605 -2.31 -36.60 23.05
CA PRO A 605 -1.25 -36.60 24.07
C PRO A 605 0.01 -37.40 23.72
N ASN A 606 -0.11 -38.43 22.88
CA ASN A 606 0.99 -39.33 22.50
C ASN A 606 0.75 -39.92 21.09
N PRO A 607 0.84 -39.10 20.03
CA PRO A 607 0.55 -39.52 18.66
C PRO A 607 1.60 -40.50 18.14
N ASP A 608 1.18 -41.45 17.30
CA ASP A 608 2.09 -42.26 16.48
C ASP A 608 2.47 -41.46 15.23
N ALA A 609 3.76 -41.16 15.05
CA ALA A 609 4.23 -40.24 14.01
C ALA A 609 3.88 -40.72 12.59
N GLU A 610 4.03 -42.01 12.29
CA GLU A 610 3.78 -42.57 10.95
C GLU A 610 2.27 -42.64 10.64
N LYS A 611 1.47 -43.11 11.59
CA LYS A 611 0.00 -43.19 11.41
C LYS A 611 -0.60 -41.79 11.32
N SER A 612 -0.21 -40.89 12.22
CA SER A 612 -0.71 -39.51 12.21
C SER A 612 -0.23 -38.74 10.98
N PHE A 613 0.94 -39.02 10.42
CA PHE A 613 1.37 -38.45 9.13
C PHE A 613 0.45 -38.87 7.99
N THR A 614 0.14 -40.16 7.90
CA THR A 614 -0.75 -40.70 6.86
C THR A 614 -2.14 -40.08 6.96
N GLU A 615 -2.66 -39.94 8.19
CA GLU A 615 -3.97 -39.31 8.42
C GLU A 615 -3.97 -37.80 8.14
N ARG A 616 -2.93 -37.07 8.57
CA ARG A 616 -2.76 -35.65 8.22
C ARG A 616 -2.71 -35.45 6.70
N LYS A 617 -2.02 -36.35 5.96
CA LYS A 617 -1.98 -36.30 4.50
C LYS A 617 -3.37 -36.51 3.89
N ARG A 618 -4.13 -37.50 4.38
CA ARG A 618 -5.52 -37.73 3.95
C ARG A 618 -6.39 -36.49 4.18
N LEU A 619 -6.27 -35.83 5.34
CA LEU A 619 -6.99 -34.59 5.63
C LEU A 619 -6.58 -33.44 4.72
N PHE A 620 -5.30 -33.28 4.42
CA PHE A 620 -4.81 -32.24 3.51
C PHE A 620 -5.38 -32.40 2.09
N GLU A 621 -5.50 -33.64 1.61
CA GLU A 621 -6.03 -33.98 0.28
C GLU A 621 -7.57 -33.93 0.21
N LEU A 622 -8.25 -34.03 1.36
CA LEU A 622 -9.71 -33.97 1.45
C LEU A 622 -10.21 -32.51 1.29
N PRO A 623 -11.05 -32.21 0.27
CA PRO A 623 -11.57 -30.87 0.08
C PRO A 623 -12.42 -30.38 1.26
N PHE A 624 -12.16 -29.17 1.73
CA PHE A 624 -12.87 -28.52 2.85
C PHE A 624 -12.81 -29.30 4.17
N SER A 625 -11.77 -30.10 4.37
CA SER A 625 -11.57 -30.83 5.63
C SER A 625 -11.43 -29.90 6.83
N THR A 626 -11.77 -30.46 7.99
CA THR A 626 -11.63 -29.84 9.30
C THR A 626 -11.03 -30.85 10.28
N TRP A 627 -10.58 -30.38 11.45
CA TRP A 627 -10.16 -31.28 12.53
C TRP A 627 -11.21 -32.34 12.92
N MET A 628 -12.51 -32.10 12.74
CA MET A 628 -13.55 -33.08 13.03
C MET A 628 -13.55 -34.28 12.08
N ASP A 629 -12.92 -34.15 10.90
CA ASP A 629 -12.75 -35.24 9.94
C ASP A 629 -11.59 -36.18 10.30
N TYR A 630 -10.80 -35.86 11.33
CA TYR A 630 -9.69 -36.69 11.80
C TYR A 630 -10.23 -38.00 12.38
N ASN A 631 -9.65 -39.13 11.96
CA ASN A 631 -10.05 -40.45 12.43
C ASN A 631 -9.77 -40.61 13.93
N LYS A 632 -10.85 -40.67 14.73
CA LYS A 632 -10.79 -40.75 16.19
C LYS A 632 -10.08 -42.00 16.71
N ASP A 633 -10.10 -43.10 15.94
CA ASP A 633 -9.43 -44.35 16.33
C ASP A 633 -7.90 -44.23 16.29
N LEU A 634 -7.37 -43.21 15.61
CA LEU A 634 -5.94 -42.91 15.52
C LEU A 634 -5.46 -41.93 16.59
N ILE A 635 -6.37 -41.26 17.32
CA ILE A 635 -6.02 -40.34 18.40
C ILE A 635 -5.64 -41.16 19.64
N SER A 636 -4.51 -40.83 20.27
CA SER A 636 -4.09 -41.56 21.47
C SER A 636 -5.05 -41.37 22.65
N LYS A 637 -4.93 -42.28 23.63
CA LYS A 637 -5.82 -42.32 24.79
C LYS A 637 -5.88 -40.96 25.50
N GLY A 638 -7.11 -40.50 25.74
CA GLY A 638 -7.39 -39.24 26.43
C GLY A 638 -7.36 -38.00 25.53
N GLY A 639 -6.94 -38.12 24.27
CA GLY A 639 -7.00 -37.06 23.27
C GLY A 639 -8.40 -36.90 22.64
N GLY A 640 -8.54 -35.88 21.78
CA GLY A 640 -9.78 -35.62 21.06
C GLY A 640 -9.79 -34.31 20.28
N VAL A 641 -10.92 -34.05 19.63
CA VAL A 641 -11.21 -32.79 18.93
C VAL A 641 -12.35 -32.10 19.67
N PHE A 642 -12.14 -30.84 20.04
CA PHE A 642 -13.06 -30.05 20.85
C PHE A 642 -13.53 -28.81 20.11
N GLU A 643 -14.82 -28.50 20.20
CA GLU A 643 -15.42 -27.30 19.62
C GLU A 643 -15.02 -26.06 20.43
N ARG A 644 -14.46 -25.04 19.76
CA ARG A 644 -14.03 -23.77 20.38
C ARG A 644 -15.22 -22.96 20.89
N SER A 645 -16.41 -23.18 20.35
CA SER A 645 -17.67 -22.55 20.82
C SER A 645 -18.25 -23.23 22.07
N SER A 646 -17.66 -24.33 22.55
CA SER A 646 -18.12 -25.00 23.77
C SER A 646 -17.93 -24.09 24.99
N LYS A 647 -18.80 -24.23 26.00
CA LYS A 647 -18.61 -23.53 27.27
C LYS A 647 -17.40 -24.05 28.04
N GLN A 648 -17.18 -25.35 28.00
CA GLN A 648 -16.18 -26.07 28.79
C GLN A 648 -15.73 -27.34 28.06
N VAL A 649 -14.50 -27.77 28.34
CA VAL A 649 -13.86 -28.98 27.84
C VAL A 649 -13.41 -29.81 29.04
N ASN A 650 -13.79 -31.10 29.09
CA ASN A 650 -13.30 -32.04 30.09
C ASN A 650 -11.86 -32.43 29.76
N ILE A 651 -10.96 -32.32 30.74
CA ILE A 651 -9.53 -32.56 30.57
C ILE A 651 -9.18 -33.93 31.15
N SER A 652 -8.75 -34.85 30.28
CA SER A 652 -8.31 -36.19 30.67
C SER A 652 -6.98 -36.16 31.43
N GLN A 653 -6.66 -37.22 32.17
CA GLN A 653 -5.38 -37.32 32.89
C GLN A 653 -4.18 -37.30 31.93
N GLU A 654 -4.33 -37.86 30.73
CA GLU A 654 -3.32 -37.82 29.68
C GLU A 654 -3.08 -36.39 29.17
N ILE A 655 -4.14 -35.58 28.93
CA ILE A 655 -4.01 -34.16 28.56
C ILE A 655 -3.38 -33.36 29.70
N LYS A 656 -3.80 -33.60 30.95
CA LYS A 656 -3.19 -32.96 32.13
C LYS A 656 -1.69 -33.15 32.20
N LYS A 657 -1.24 -34.40 32.03
CA LYS A 657 0.18 -34.75 32.04
C LYS A 657 0.93 -34.14 30.84
N CYS A 658 0.29 -34.07 29.66
CA CYS A 658 0.91 -33.56 28.45
C CYS A 658 1.20 -32.05 28.53
N PHE A 659 0.30 -31.25 29.12
CA PHE A 659 0.39 -29.78 29.13
C PHE A 659 0.58 -29.14 30.50
N ASP A 660 0.87 -29.94 31.53
CA ASP A 660 0.95 -29.50 32.93
C ASP A 660 -0.34 -28.81 33.43
N ILE A 661 -1.51 -29.36 33.11
CA ILE A 661 -2.82 -28.84 33.54
C ILE A 661 -3.26 -29.52 34.84
N THR A 662 -3.85 -28.76 35.77
CA THR A 662 -4.34 -29.29 37.06
C THR A 662 -5.85 -29.48 37.10
N GLU A 663 -6.57 -28.66 36.34
CA GLU A 663 -8.01 -28.51 36.32
C GLU A 663 -8.67 -29.66 35.55
N ASP A 664 -9.79 -30.19 36.05
CA ASP A 664 -10.57 -31.24 35.36
C ASP A 664 -11.39 -30.69 34.19
N ILE A 665 -11.72 -29.38 34.22
CA ILE A 665 -12.59 -28.72 33.26
C ILE A 665 -12.03 -27.33 32.96
N LEU A 666 -11.91 -26.98 31.68
CA LEU A 666 -11.43 -25.67 31.23
C LEU A 666 -12.34 -25.07 30.15
N PRO A 667 -12.50 -23.73 30.11
CA PRO A 667 -12.94 -23.05 28.89
C PRO A 667 -11.98 -23.34 27.72
N PRO A 668 -12.47 -23.41 26.46
CA PRO A 668 -11.60 -23.60 25.29
C PRO A 668 -10.47 -22.56 25.16
N SER A 669 -10.71 -21.31 25.54
CA SER A 669 -9.71 -20.24 25.54
C SER A 669 -8.54 -20.54 26.49
N ASP A 670 -8.82 -21.09 27.67
CA ASP A 670 -7.78 -21.48 28.63
C ASP A 670 -7.00 -22.70 28.16
N LEU A 671 -7.65 -23.68 27.53
CA LEU A 671 -6.94 -24.81 26.91
C LEU A 671 -5.94 -24.32 25.85
N ILE A 672 -6.34 -23.38 24.98
CA ILE A 672 -5.41 -22.77 24.00
C ILE A 672 -4.23 -22.09 24.70
N ARG A 673 -4.46 -21.39 25.81
CA ARG A 673 -3.37 -20.78 26.60
C ARG A 673 -2.40 -21.82 27.14
N TYR A 674 -2.88 -22.98 27.58
CA TYR A 674 -2.03 -24.10 27.99
C TYR A 674 -1.22 -24.66 26.80
N LEU A 675 -1.83 -24.82 25.63
CA LEU A 675 -1.13 -25.26 24.42
C LEU A 675 0.00 -24.29 24.03
N LEU A 676 -0.27 -22.98 24.02
CA LEU A 676 0.75 -21.96 23.71
C LEU A 676 1.90 -21.91 24.73
N LYS A 677 1.65 -22.37 25.96
CA LYS A 677 2.63 -22.46 27.04
C LYS A 677 3.21 -23.87 27.19
N ALA A 678 2.89 -24.82 26.32
CA ALA A 678 3.36 -26.19 26.42
C ALA A 678 4.89 -26.26 26.26
N LYS A 679 5.51 -27.22 26.96
CA LYS A 679 6.93 -27.50 26.79
C LYS A 679 7.09 -28.46 25.61
N VAL A 680 7.40 -27.90 24.44
CA VAL A 680 7.57 -28.63 23.18
C VAL A 680 8.82 -28.18 22.44
N ASP A 681 9.23 -28.91 21.42
CA ASP A 681 10.35 -28.48 20.57
C ASP A 681 9.97 -27.21 19.79
N PHE A 682 8.79 -27.16 19.16
CA PHE A 682 8.34 -25.90 18.56
C PHE A 682 6.85 -25.69 18.37
N ILE A 683 6.49 -24.41 18.30
CA ILE A 683 5.17 -23.95 17.86
C ILE A 683 5.25 -23.60 16.37
N TRP A 684 4.35 -24.18 15.57
CA TRP A 684 4.19 -23.87 14.15
C TRP A 684 2.96 -22.98 13.95
N ASN A 685 3.19 -21.70 13.64
CA ASN A 685 2.10 -20.80 13.31
C ASN A 685 1.78 -20.83 11.81
N GLY A 686 0.73 -21.56 11.46
CA GLY A 686 0.13 -21.59 10.12
C GLY A 686 -1.18 -20.77 10.00
N GLY A 687 -1.57 -20.05 11.06
CA GLY A 687 -2.87 -19.41 11.19
C GLY A 687 -2.83 -17.89 11.07
N ILE A 688 -4.00 -17.26 11.27
CA ILE A 688 -4.17 -15.81 11.26
C ILE A 688 -4.58 -15.36 12.66
N GLY A 689 -3.87 -14.37 13.21
CA GLY A 689 -4.15 -13.77 14.51
C GLY A 689 -2.89 -13.54 15.31
N THR A 690 -2.97 -12.69 16.34
CA THR A 690 -1.86 -12.40 17.26
C THR A 690 -2.09 -13.08 18.60
N PHE A 691 -1.34 -14.16 18.82
CA PHE A 691 -1.46 -15.09 19.96
C PHE A 691 -0.48 -14.77 21.09
N VAL A 692 0.57 -13.99 20.80
CA VAL A 692 1.63 -13.65 21.75
C VAL A 692 1.86 -12.14 21.77
N LYS A 693 1.95 -11.56 22.95
CA LYS A 693 2.36 -10.16 23.18
C LYS A 693 3.44 -10.07 24.26
N ALA A 694 4.04 -8.90 24.49
CA ALA A 694 4.84 -8.68 25.70
C ALA A 694 3.95 -8.46 26.93
N LYS A 695 4.51 -8.67 28.13
CA LYS A 695 3.83 -8.31 29.40
C LYS A 695 3.49 -6.81 29.47
N SER A 696 4.32 -5.95 28.87
CA SER A 696 4.14 -4.49 28.86
C SER A 696 3.00 -4.03 27.94
N GLU A 697 2.57 -4.86 26.98
CA GLU A 697 1.48 -4.55 26.07
C GLU A 697 0.13 -4.93 26.69
N ASN A 698 -0.88 -4.10 26.49
CA ASN A 698 -2.28 -4.47 26.77
C ASN A 698 -2.98 -4.97 25.51
N HIS A 699 -4.16 -5.57 25.65
CA HIS A 699 -4.88 -6.16 24.51
C HIS A 699 -5.38 -5.11 23.50
N SER A 700 -5.74 -3.90 23.96
CA SER A 700 -6.20 -2.84 23.07
C SER A 700 -5.11 -2.30 22.16
N MET A 701 -3.83 -2.31 22.59
CA MET A 701 -2.67 -1.97 21.77
C MET A 701 -2.44 -2.98 20.63
N VAL A 702 -2.72 -4.27 20.86
CA VAL A 702 -2.53 -5.32 19.85
C VAL A 702 -3.60 -5.22 18.75
N GLY A 703 -4.83 -4.87 19.10
CA GLY A 703 -5.90 -4.59 18.13
C GLY A 703 -6.58 -5.83 17.52
N ASP A 704 -6.31 -7.03 18.03
CA ASP A 704 -6.92 -8.30 17.61
C ASP A 704 -7.88 -8.87 18.67
N LYS A 705 -9.09 -8.29 18.74
CA LYS A 705 -10.08 -8.61 19.77
C LYS A 705 -10.49 -10.08 19.81
N ALA A 706 -10.50 -10.76 18.66
CA ALA A 706 -10.93 -12.15 18.55
C ALA A 706 -10.03 -13.13 19.32
N ASN A 707 -8.80 -12.71 19.62
CA ASN A 707 -7.79 -13.51 20.31
C ASN A 707 -7.42 -12.95 21.69
N ASP A 708 -8.11 -11.90 22.18
CA ASP A 708 -7.77 -11.27 23.46
C ASP A 708 -7.77 -12.25 24.63
N GLU A 709 -8.80 -13.08 24.75
CA GLU A 709 -8.95 -14.02 25.88
C GLU A 709 -7.93 -15.17 25.87
N LEU A 710 -7.39 -15.53 24.71
CA LEU A 710 -6.47 -16.66 24.56
C LEU A 710 -4.99 -16.25 24.41
N ARG A 711 -4.71 -14.95 24.28
CA ARG A 711 -3.36 -14.41 24.06
C ARG A 711 -2.48 -14.59 25.31
N VAL A 712 -1.24 -15.01 25.10
CA VAL A 712 -0.24 -15.19 26.18
C VAL A 712 0.89 -14.17 26.07
N ASN A 713 1.72 -14.07 27.11
CA ASN A 713 2.93 -13.24 27.03
C ASN A 713 4.12 -14.06 26.51
N GLY A 714 5.04 -13.42 25.79
CA GLY A 714 6.25 -14.05 25.24
C GLY A 714 7.09 -14.74 26.32
N LYS A 715 7.22 -14.11 27.50
CA LYS A 715 7.94 -14.69 28.65
C LYS A 715 7.32 -15.99 29.19
N ASP A 716 6.06 -16.29 28.87
CA ASP A 716 5.34 -17.47 29.38
C ASP A 716 5.44 -18.67 28.42
N ILE A 717 6.00 -18.49 27.22
CA ILE A 717 6.17 -19.55 26.22
C ILE A 717 7.34 -20.44 26.64
N ARG A 718 7.09 -21.76 26.62
CA ARG A 718 8.08 -22.80 26.99
C ARG A 718 8.55 -23.66 25.81
N ALA A 719 8.04 -23.40 24.61
CA ALA A 719 8.54 -24.05 23.40
C ALA A 719 10.01 -23.68 23.19
N SER A 720 10.82 -24.58 22.61
CA SER A 720 12.23 -24.27 22.32
C SER A 720 12.33 -23.23 21.21
N MET A 721 11.47 -23.33 20.18
CA MET A 721 11.37 -22.31 19.14
C MET A 721 9.91 -22.03 18.73
N PHE A 722 9.69 -20.91 18.07
CA PHE A 722 8.40 -20.50 17.52
C PHE A 722 8.63 -20.05 16.07
N ILE A 723 7.95 -20.70 15.12
CA ILE A 723 8.10 -20.42 13.69
C ILE A 723 6.85 -19.72 13.17
N GLU A 724 7.02 -18.52 12.62
CA GLU A 724 5.93 -17.71 12.09
C GLU A 724 5.82 -17.85 10.58
N GLY A 725 5.25 -18.97 10.13
CA GLY A 725 4.82 -19.07 8.74
C GLY A 725 3.71 -18.05 8.41
N GLY A 726 2.76 -17.87 9.33
CA GLY A 726 1.67 -16.89 9.23
C GLY A 726 2.15 -15.49 9.57
N ASN A 727 1.41 -14.46 9.18
CA ASN A 727 1.76 -13.09 9.54
C ASN A 727 1.26 -12.76 10.96
N LEU A 728 2.09 -12.05 11.73
CA LEU A 728 1.77 -11.44 13.03
C LEU A 728 1.21 -12.40 14.10
N GLY A 729 1.77 -13.62 14.18
CA GLY A 729 1.48 -14.56 15.28
C GLY A 729 1.88 -13.99 16.65
N CYS A 730 2.96 -13.20 16.66
CA CYS A 730 3.51 -12.51 17.80
C CYS A 730 3.57 -11.00 17.53
N THR A 731 3.33 -10.15 18.52
CA THR A 731 3.76 -8.75 18.44
C THR A 731 5.28 -8.68 18.44
N GLN A 732 5.86 -7.59 17.92
CA GLN A 732 7.31 -7.42 17.92
C GLN A 732 7.92 -7.48 19.34
N LEU A 733 7.30 -6.81 20.31
CA LEU A 733 7.72 -6.86 21.71
C LEU A 733 7.54 -8.26 22.32
N GLY A 734 6.49 -9.00 21.94
CA GLY A 734 6.29 -10.39 22.35
C GLY A 734 7.39 -11.32 21.83
N ARG A 735 7.86 -11.12 20.59
CA ARG A 735 9.02 -11.86 20.04
C ARG A 735 10.28 -11.57 20.84
N ILE A 736 10.53 -10.29 21.14
CA ILE A 736 11.71 -9.86 21.90
C ILE A 736 11.68 -10.48 23.30
N GLU A 737 10.55 -10.38 24.01
CA GLU A 737 10.38 -10.94 25.36
C GLU A 737 10.57 -12.47 25.38
N TYR A 738 10.10 -13.19 24.34
CA TYR A 738 10.35 -14.63 24.19
C TYR A 738 11.83 -14.96 23.89
N ALA A 739 12.47 -14.18 23.01
CA ALA A 739 13.88 -14.35 22.67
C ALA A 739 14.81 -14.09 23.87
N GLU A 740 14.51 -13.08 24.70
CA GLU A 740 15.22 -12.77 25.94
C GLU A 740 15.14 -13.91 26.97
N LYS A 741 14.11 -14.76 26.90
CA LYS A 741 13.99 -15.98 27.72
C LYS A 741 14.71 -17.20 27.13
N GLY A 742 15.45 -17.02 26.05
CA GLY A 742 16.20 -18.08 25.38
C GLY A 742 15.41 -18.85 24.33
N GLY A 743 14.19 -18.41 24.00
CA GLY A 743 13.41 -18.95 22.90
C GLY A 743 14.01 -18.56 21.53
N TYR A 744 13.92 -19.45 20.55
CA TYR A 744 14.36 -19.12 19.19
C TYR A 744 13.17 -18.68 18.33
N ILE A 745 13.23 -17.47 17.82
CA ILE A 745 12.20 -16.86 16.98
C ILE A 745 12.85 -15.82 16.06
N ASN A 746 12.39 -15.72 14.82
CA ASN A 746 12.70 -14.61 13.92
C ASN A 746 11.48 -13.70 13.79
N ALA A 747 11.60 -12.59 13.06
CA ALA A 747 10.41 -11.90 12.61
C ALA A 747 9.69 -12.72 11.53
N ASP A 748 8.35 -12.70 11.52
CA ASP A 748 7.50 -13.40 10.56
C ASP A 748 7.89 -13.14 9.09
N PHE A 749 8.23 -11.90 8.76
CA PHE A 749 8.62 -11.52 7.41
C PHE A 749 9.95 -12.14 6.94
N VAL A 750 10.74 -12.71 7.84
CA VAL A 750 11.93 -13.52 7.51
C VAL A 750 11.50 -14.97 7.24
N ASP A 751 10.75 -15.56 8.17
CA ASP A 751 10.31 -16.96 8.09
C ASP A 751 9.44 -17.22 6.85
N ASN A 752 8.51 -16.31 6.56
CA ASN A 752 7.54 -16.46 5.47
C ASN A 752 7.90 -15.69 4.17
N SER A 753 9.15 -15.24 4.06
CA SER A 753 9.69 -14.47 2.92
C SER A 753 9.57 -15.20 1.57
N ALA A 754 9.70 -16.54 1.55
CA ALA A 754 9.70 -17.34 0.31
C ALA A 754 8.47 -17.09 -0.58
N GLY A 755 7.31 -16.86 0.03
CA GLY A 755 6.09 -16.51 -0.70
C GLY A 755 6.20 -15.19 -1.47
N VAL A 756 6.77 -14.14 -0.86
CA VAL A 756 6.89 -12.84 -1.52
C VAL A 756 7.96 -12.87 -2.62
N ILE A 757 9.07 -13.59 -2.40
CA ILE A 757 10.17 -13.75 -3.36
C ILE A 757 9.70 -14.51 -4.61
N CYS A 758 9.00 -15.62 -4.44
CA CYS A 758 8.43 -16.39 -5.56
C CYS A 758 7.52 -15.50 -6.41
N SER A 759 6.75 -14.64 -5.76
CA SER A 759 5.81 -13.77 -6.44
C SER A 759 6.49 -12.57 -7.12
N ASP A 760 7.62 -12.08 -6.60
CA ASP A 760 8.47 -11.08 -7.27
C ASP A 760 9.09 -11.64 -8.56
N LEU A 761 9.63 -12.87 -8.48
CA LEU A 761 10.14 -13.59 -9.65
C LEU A 761 9.05 -13.79 -10.71
N GLU A 762 7.84 -14.18 -10.31
CA GLU A 762 6.70 -14.33 -11.24
C GLU A 762 6.45 -13.05 -12.05
N VAL A 763 6.35 -11.91 -11.37
CA VAL A 763 6.06 -10.61 -12.00
C VAL A 763 7.16 -10.24 -12.98
N ASN A 764 8.43 -10.33 -12.58
CA ASN A 764 9.55 -9.97 -13.45
C ASN A 764 9.71 -10.93 -14.63
N ILE A 765 9.47 -12.23 -14.45
CA ILE A 765 9.43 -13.20 -15.55
C ILE A 765 8.33 -12.83 -16.55
N LYS A 766 7.14 -12.46 -16.07
CA LYS A 766 6.03 -12.03 -16.94
C LYS A 766 6.33 -10.73 -17.68
N ILE A 767 6.93 -9.73 -17.03
CA ILE A 767 7.32 -8.45 -17.69
C ILE A 767 8.28 -8.72 -18.86
N ALA A 768 9.29 -9.56 -18.66
CA ALA A 768 10.20 -9.95 -19.72
C ALA A 768 9.47 -10.68 -20.87
N PHE A 769 8.52 -11.56 -20.56
CA PHE A 769 7.72 -12.25 -21.57
C PHE A 769 6.75 -11.33 -22.31
N VAL A 770 6.14 -10.34 -21.66
CA VAL A 770 5.31 -9.33 -22.32
C VAL A 770 6.12 -8.63 -23.41
N SER A 771 7.38 -8.28 -23.12
CA SER A 771 8.29 -7.69 -24.10
C SER A 771 8.60 -8.65 -25.26
N ALA A 772 8.87 -9.93 -24.96
CA ALA A 772 9.12 -10.96 -25.97
C ALA A 772 7.89 -11.23 -26.87
N MET A 773 6.69 -11.22 -26.29
CA MET A 773 5.43 -11.40 -27.01
C MET A 773 5.14 -10.21 -27.93
N LYS A 774 5.33 -8.96 -27.47
CA LYS A 774 5.15 -7.75 -28.28
C LYS A 774 6.10 -7.71 -29.48
N ALA A 775 7.32 -8.21 -29.35
CA ALA A 775 8.28 -8.33 -30.45
C ALA A 775 7.97 -9.49 -31.43
N GLY A 776 6.85 -10.20 -31.26
CA GLY A 776 6.47 -11.34 -32.11
C GLY A 776 7.27 -12.63 -31.82
N GLY A 777 7.99 -12.70 -30.71
CA GLY A 777 8.92 -13.80 -30.41
C GLY A 777 8.26 -15.08 -29.91
N ILE A 778 7.09 -15.01 -29.24
CA ILE A 778 6.33 -16.16 -28.71
C ILE A 778 4.82 -15.85 -28.59
N SER A 779 3.96 -16.86 -28.70
CA SER A 779 2.52 -16.74 -28.43
C SER A 779 2.21 -16.85 -26.92
N LEU A 780 0.98 -16.49 -26.52
CA LEU A 780 0.51 -16.61 -25.13
C LEU A 780 0.52 -18.07 -24.64
N GLU A 781 0.08 -18.99 -25.50
CA GLU A 781 0.07 -20.43 -25.21
C GLU A 781 1.49 -20.93 -24.97
N LYS A 782 2.42 -20.56 -25.86
CA LYS A 782 3.82 -20.98 -25.74
C LYS A 782 4.48 -20.41 -24.51
N ARG A 783 4.18 -19.15 -24.16
CA ARG A 783 4.63 -18.52 -22.93
C ARG A 783 4.16 -19.30 -21.69
N ASN A 784 2.89 -19.70 -21.65
CA ASN A 784 2.33 -20.43 -20.51
C ASN A 784 2.94 -21.84 -20.37
N GLU A 785 3.22 -22.53 -21.48
CA GLU A 785 3.99 -23.79 -21.46
C GLU A 785 5.38 -23.60 -20.83
N ILE A 786 6.09 -22.54 -21.21
CA ILE A 786 7.43 -22.25 -20.69
C ILE A 786 7.36 -21.94 -19.19
N LEU A 787 6.41 -21.10 -18.75
CA LEU A 787 6.18 -20.78 -17.34
C LEU A 787 5.96 -22.05 -16.50
N ALA A 788 5.06 -22.94 -16.94
CA ALA A 788 4.78 -24.20 -16.26
C ALA A 788 6.01 -25.11 -16.18
N SER A 789 6.87 -25.11 -17.21
CA SER A 789 8.10 -25.90 -17.22
C SER A 789 9.20 -25.40 -16.26
N MET A 790 9.05 -24.18 -15.71
CA MET A 790 10.04 -23.54 -14.84
C MET A 790 9.69 -23.61 -13.34
N VAL A 791 8.56 -24.22 -12.96
CA VAL A 791 8.08 -24.27 -11.55
C VAL A 791 9.16 -24.74 -10.57
N ASP A 792 9.80 -25.88 -10.86
CA ASP A 792 10.83 -26.46 -9.97
C ASP A 792 12.09 -25.60 -9.89
N GLU A 793 12.47 -24.99 -11.02
CA GLU A 793 13.62 -24.10 -11.09
C GLU A 793 13.38 -22.81 -10.30
N VAL A 794 12.19 -22.22 -10.41
CA VAL A 794 11.78 -21.06 -9.61
C VAL A 794 11.73 -21.43 -8.12
N ALA A 795 11.15 -22.57 -7.75
CA ALA A 795 11.11 -23.02 -6.37
C ALA A 795 12.53 -23.20 -5.78
N SER A 796 13.43 -23.86 -6.52
CA SER A 796 14.83 -24.02 -6.11
C SER A 796 15.52 -22.67 -5.93
N LYS A 797 15.29 -21.73 -6.85
CA LYS A 797 15.89 -20.39 -6.79
C LYS A 797 15.42 -19.57 -5.59
N VAL A 798 14.13 -19.66 -5.24
CA VAL A 798 13.55 -19.02 -4.05
C VAL A 798 14.14 -19.62 -2.77
N LEU A 799 14.20 -20.95 -2.68
CA LEU A 799 14.58 -21.64 -1.44
C LEU A 799 16.08 -21.66 -1.21
N GLU A 800 16.87 -22.11 -2.20
CA GLU A 800 18.31 -22.29 -2.05
C GLU A 800 19.10 -20.99 -2.25
N ASN A 801 18.77 -20.20 -3.28
CA ASN A 801 19.57 -19.03 -3.65
C ASN A 801 19.14 -17.74 -2.94
N HIS A 802 18.05 -17.78 -2.18
CA HIS A 802 17.57 -16.62 -1.44
C HIS A 802 17.25 -16.94 0.02
N ASN A 803 16.18 -17.70 0.27
CA ASN A 803 15.65 -17.90 1.63
C ASN A 803 16.65 -18.60 2.58
N LYS A 804 17.36 -19.62 2.10
CA LYS A 804 18.41 -20.31 2.87
C LYS A 804 19.59 -19.40 3.20
N ILE A 805 20.05 -18.60 2.24
CA ILE A 805 21.20 -17.70 2.44
C ILE A 805 20.81 -16.57 3.41
N GLU A 806 19.61 -16.01 3.28
CA GLU A 806 19.10 -14.95 4.14
C GLU A 806 18.93 -15.40 5.60
N THR A 807 18.24 -16.51 5.82
CA THR A 807 18.01 -17.04 7.18
C THR A 807 19.33 -17.46 7.84
N LYS A 808 20.29 -17.96 7.06
CA LYS A 808 21.67 -18.20 7.51
C LYS A 808 22.38 -16.89 7.87
N ALA A 809 22.30 -15.85 7.06
CA ALA A 809 22.92 -14.57 7.34
C ALA A 809 22.41 -13.99 8.67
N LEU A 810 21.10 -14.05 8.92
CA LEU A 810 20.51 -13.64 10.20
C LEU A 810 21.05 -14.47 11.37
N LEU A 811 21.11 -15.80 11.25
CA LEU A 811 21.68 -16.67 12.28
C LEU A 811 23.13 -16.28 12.62
N LEU A 812 23.97 -16.08 11.60
CA LEU A 812 25.38 -15.70 11.78
C LEU A 812 25.52 -14.30 12.38
N GLU A 813 24.64 -13.36 12.04
CA GLU A 813 24.62 -12.03 12.66
C GLU A 813 24.20 -12.12 14.13
N CYS A 814 23.19 -12.94 14.46
CA CYS A 814 22.77 -13.21 15.84
C CYS A 814 23.90 -13.78 16.70
N LEU A 815 24.68 -14.72 16.17
CA LEU A 815 25.83 -15.32 16.89
C LEU A 815 26.94 -14.30 17.19
N GLN A 816 26.99 -13.20 16.44
CA GLN A 816 27.98 -12.15 16.58
C GLN A 816 27.42 -10.85 17.19
N ALA A 817 26.13 -10.83 17.54
CA ALA A 817 25.40 -9.63 17.95
C ALA A 817 26.09 -8.90 19.11
N LYS A 818 26.55 -9.65 20.10
CA LYS A 818 27.26 -9.13 21.27
C LYS A 818 28.58 -8.44 20.89
N GLU A 819 29.43 -9.11 20.10
CA GLU A 819 30.75 -8.58 19.69
C GLU A 819 30.64 -7.36 18.76
N ARG A 820 29.46 -7.15 18.16
CA ARG A 820 29.20 -6.13 17.14
C ARG A 820 28.21 -5.04 17.60
N LEU A 821 27.80 -5.05 18.87
CA LEU A 821 26.75 -4.18 19.40
C LEU A 821 26.99 -2.69 19.11
N GLU A 822 28.21 -2.20 19.33
CA GLU A 822 28.57 -0.80 19.01
C GLU A 822 28.36 -0.49 17.51
N GLN A 823 28.69 -1.41 16.61
CA GLN A 823 28.50 -1.21 15.18
C GLN A 823 27.02 -1.29 14.76
N HIS A 824 26.22 -2.15 15.42
CA HIS A 824 24.76 -2.16 15.25
C HIS A 824 24.14 -0.84 15.71
N HIS A 825 24.60 -0.27 16.83
CA HIS A 825 24.16 1.03 17.32
C HIS A 825 24.50 2.17 16.35
N ARG A 826 25.72 2.19 15.79
CA ARG A 826 26.09 3.20 14.79
C ARG A 826 25.26 3.09 13.51
N LEU A 827 25.00 1.88 13.04
CA LEU A 827 24.09 1.64 11.93
C LEU A 827 22.66 2.16 12.25
N LEU A 828 22.15 1.89 13.46
CA LEU A 828 20.85 2.39 13.91
C LEU A 828 20.79 3.93 13.82
N LEU A 829 21.80 4.61 14.37
CA LEU A 829 21.90 6.08 14.33
C LEU A 829 22.01 6.63 12.90
N SER A 830 22.78 5.96 12.04
CA SER A 830 22.93 6.32 10.63
C SER A 830 21.60 6.23 9.87
N LEU A 831 20.85 5.15 10.08
CA LEU A 831 19.53 4.95 9.47
C LEU A 831 18.50 5.97 9.96
N GLU A 832 18.50 6.32 11.25
CA GLU A 832 17.64 7.38 11.77
C GLU A 832 18.00 8.76 11.23
N LYS A 833 19.29 9.08 11.17
CA LYS A 833 19.78 10.34 10.60
C LYS A 833 19.38 10.49 9.13
N SER A 834 19.32 9.39 8.39
CA SER A 834 18.85 9.37 6.99
C SER A 834 17.33 9.47 6.83
N GLY A 835 16.56 9.40 7.93
CA GLY A 835 15.09 9.39 7.90
C GLY A 835 14.47 8.07 7.44
N LEU A 836 15.28 7.03 7.18
CA LEU A 836 14.80 5.71 6.75
C LEU A 836 14.19 4.90 7.89
N LEU A 837 14.62 5.12 9.12
CA LEU A 837 14.21 4.36 10.30
C LEU A 837 13.71 5.27 11.41
N ASN A 838 12.65 4.84 12.09
CA ASN A 838 12.22 5.42 13.37
C ASN A 838 12.22 4.30 14.42
N ARG A 839 13.18 4.32 15.36
CA ARG A 839 13.36 3.22 16.32
C ARG A 839 12.15 2.99 17.22
N SER A 840 11.39 4.04 17.54
CA SER A 840 10.19 3.95 18.40
C SER A 840 9.05 3.21 17.71
N VAL A 841 8.90 3.43 16.40
CA VAL A 841 7.91 2.75 15.56
C VAL A 841 8.26 1.29 15.37
N GLU A 842 9.55 0.95 15.26
CA GLU A 842 10.02 -0.43 15.04
C GLU A 842 10.36 -1.21 16.31
N PHE A 843 10.12 -0.61 17.49
CA PHE A 843 10.41 -1.22 18.78
C PHE A 843 11.89 -1.66 18.93
N LEU A 844 12.79 -0.81 18.41
CA LEU A 844 14.24 -0.98 18.56
C LEU A 844 14.74 -0.24 19.82
N PRO A 845 15.86 -0.70 20.43
CA PRO A 845 16.37 -0.16 21.69
C PRO A 845 16.61 1.36 21.68
N THR A 846 16.21 2.00 22.76
CA THR A 846 16.53 3.38 23.12
C THR A 846 18.03 3.53 23.46
N GLU A 847 18.53 4.77 23.51
CA GLU A 847 19.91 5.04 23.94
C GLU A 847 20.21 4.50 25.34
N GLU A 848 19.25 4.61 26.27
CA GLU A 848 19.40 4.09 27.64
C GLU A 848 19.45 2.56 27.68
N GLU A 849 18.69 1.88 26.82
CA GLU A 849 18.75 0.42 26.67
C GLU A 849 20.09 -0.02 26.06
N ILE A 850 20.57 0.64 25.02
CA ILE A 850 21.86 0.32 24.39
C ILE A 850 23.02 0.53 25.38
N ALA A 851 23.00 1.62 26.15
CA ALA A 851 24.00 1.86 27.19
C ALA A 851 24.04 0.73 28.22
N ARG A 852 22.87 0.20 28.64
CA ARG A 852 22.80 -0.97 29.51
C ARG A 852 23.33 -2.22 28.82
N MET A 853 22.96 -2.47 27.57
CA MET A 853 23.43 -3.63 26.79
C MET A 853 24.96 -3.65 26.64
N LEU A 854 25.60 -2.49 26.43
CA LEU A 854 27.07 -2.36 26.31
C LEU A 854 27.81 -2.78 27.58
N THR A 855 27.21 -2.60 28.76
CA THR A 855 27.77 -3.08 30.04
C THR A 855 27.41 -4.53 30.35
N GLY A 856 26.41 -5.07 29.64
CA GLY A 856 25.86 -6.39 29.86
C GLY A 856 26.51 -7.48 29.01
N ALA A 857 25.88 -8.66 29.01
CA ALA A 857 26.32 -9.80 28.22
C ALA A 857 25.52 -9.97 26.91
N GLU A 858 24.65 -9.02 26.57
CA GLU A 858 23.61 -9.16 25.55
C GLU A 858 23.88 -8.27 24.33
N GLY A 859 23.40 -8.70 23.16
CA GLY A 859 23.35 -7.91 21.93
C GLY A 859 21.93 -7.83 21.41
N PHE A 860 21.72 -7.26 20.22
CA PHE A 860 20.40 -7.27 19.58
C PHE A 860 19.88 -8.70 19.41
N SER A 861 18.61 -8.93 19.75
CA SER A 861 17.92 -10.21 19.55
C SER A 861 17.61 -10.47 18.07
N SER A 862 17.30 -11.73 17.71
CA SER A 862 16.95 -12.08 16.32
C SER A 862 15.79 -11.25 15.75
N PRO A 863 14.68 -11.01 16.47
CA PRO A 863 13.61 -10.13 15.98
C PRO A 863 14.06 -8.68 15.72
N GLN A 864 14.98 -8.15 16.52
CA GLN A 864 15.50 -6.79 16.33
C GLN A 864 16.51 -6.73 15.17
N LEU A 865 17.37 -7.74 15.04
CA LEU A 865 18.31 -7.85 13.91
C LEU A 865 17.58 -8.07 12.59
N SER A 866 16.46 -8.81 12.58
CA SER A 866 15.60 -8.98 11.40
C SER A 866 15.16 -7.62 10.83
N VAL A 867 14.75 -6.71 11.71
CA VAL A 867 14.38 -5.33 11.35
C VAL A 867 15.60 -4.55 10.88
N LEU A 868 16.68 -4.51 11.67
CA LEU A 868 17.87 -3.73 11.36
C LEU A 868 18.52 -4.15 10.02
N MET A 869 18.57 -5.45 9.73
CA MET A 869 19.05 -5.99 8.45
C MET A 869 18.17 -5.56 7.27
N SER A 870 16.85 -5.53 7.45
CA SER A 870 15.90 -5.10 6.41
C SER A 870 16.09 -3.62 6.05
N TYR A 871 16.27 -2.75 7.05
CA TYR A 871 16.53 -1.33 6.83
C TYR A 871 17.91 -1.07 6.24
N ALA A 872 18.95 -1.79 6.68
CA ALA A 872 20.29 -1.69 6.08
C ALA A 872 20.28 -2.07 4.60
N ARG A 873 19.57 -3.14 4.24
CA ARG A 873 19.40 -3.57 2.85
C ARG A 873 18.65 -2.54 2.02
N THR A 874 17.59 -1.96 2.59
CA THR A 874 16.81 -0.90 1.94
C THR A 874 17.67 0.36 1.70
N ALA A 875 18.49 0.75 2.68
CA ALA A 875 19.40 1.88 2.54
C ALA A 875 20.42 1.64 1.41
N ILE A 876 21.07 0.47 1.39
CA ILE A 876 22.01 0.09 0.33
C ILE A 876 21.30 0.08 -1.04
N LYS A 877 20.12 -0.52 -1.13
CA LYS A 877 19.33 -0.61 -2.37
C LYS A 877 19.01 0.79 -2.93
N ASN A 878 18.54 1.71 -2.08
CA ASN A 878 18.17 3.06 -2.51
C ASN A 878 19.38 3.83 -3.04
N GLU A 879 20.53 3.75 -2.37
CA GLU A 879 21.76 4.41 -2.81
C GLU A 879 22.25 3.87 -4.16
N ILE A 880 22.12 2.55 -4.41
CA ILE A 880 22.51 1.96 -5.70
C ILE A 880 21.56 2.41 -6.82
N ILE A 881 20.24 2.43 -6.59
CA ILE A 881 19.22 2.84 -7.58
C ILE A 881 19.47 4.28 -8.08
N HIS A 882 19.95 5.16 -7.20
CA HIS A 882 20.26 6.55 -7.50
C HIS A 882 21.70 6.76 -8.03
N SER A 883 22.44 5.70 -8.29
CA SER A 883 23.81 5.71 -8.82
C SER A 883 23.92 5.13 -10.24
N ASP A 884 25.10 5.25 -10.84
CA ASP A 884 25.45 4.66 -12.15
C ASP A 884 25.89 3.18 -12.05
N LEU A 885 25.93 2.59 -10.84
CA LEU A 885 26.50 1.26 -10.62
C LEU A 885 25.77 0.15 -11.39
N SER A 886 24.46 0.29 -11.54
CA SER A 886 23.62 -0.67 -12.27
C SER A 886 23.83 -0.65 -13.79
N GLU A 887 24.47 0.40 -14.32
CA GLU A 887 24.70 0.59 -15.76
C GLU A 887 26.04 0.03 -16.22
N LYS A 888 26.94 -0.34 -15.29
CA LYS A 888 28.30 -0.81 -15.62
C LYS A 888 28.29 -2.25 -16.08
N ASP A 889 28.65 -2.48 -17.33
CA ASP A 889 28.46 -3.77 -18.01
C ASP A 889 29.25 -4.93 -17.41
N LEU A 890 30.42 -4.69 -16.79
CA LEU A 890 31.33 -5.74 -16.32
C LEU A 890 30.66 -6.76 -15.39
N ILE A 891 29.73 -6.31 -14.54
CA ILE A 891 29.20 -7.13 -13.43
C ILE A 891 27.67 -7.03 -13.30
N SER A 892 27.06 -5.93 -13.78
CA SER A 892 25.60 -5.76 -13.77
C SER A 892 24.85 -6.86 -14.53
N HIS A 893 25.47 -7.39 -15.59
CA HIS A 893 24.92 -8.47 -16.40
C HIS A 893 24.78 -9.77 -15.60
N ASP A 894 25.77 -10.14 -14.81
CA ASP A 894 25.75 -11.41 -14.07
C ASP A 894 24.70 -11.41 -12.96
N TYR A 895 24.55 -10.30 -12.23
CA TYR A 895 23.48 -10.16 -11.24
C TYR A 895 22.10 -10.21 -11.90
N LEU A 896 21.92 -9.54 -13.04
CA LEU A 896 20.64 -9.52 -13.76
C LEU A 896 20.29 -10.91 -14.33
N LEU A 897 21.21 -11.54 -15.06
CA LEU A 897 20.97 -12.87 -15.63
C LEU A 897 20.83 -13.92 -14.54
N GLY A 898 21.61 -13.80 -13.47
CA GLY A 898 21.53 -14.63 -12.27
C GLY A 898 20.21 -14.48 -11.51
N TYR A 899 19.42 -13.42 -11.73
CA TYR A 899 18.08 -13.25 -11.16
C TYR A 899 17.04 -14.18 -11.81
N PHE A 900 17.10 -14.35 -13.13
CA PHE A 900 16.11 -15.12 -13.89
C PHE A 900 16.43 -16.64 -13.95
N PRO A 901 15.42 -17.50 -14.25
CA PRO A 901 15.66 -18.91 -14.50
C PRO A 901 16.61 -19.14 -15.69
N LYS A 902 17.51 -20.12 -15.61
CA LYS A 902 18.48 -20.49 -16.66
C LYS A 902 17.78 -20.79 -17.97
N LYS A 903 16.65 -21.52 -17.95
CA LYS A 903 15.84 -21.80 -19.16
C LYS A 903 15.46 -20.53 -19.91
N MET A 904 15.16 -19.47 -19.17
CA MET A 904 14.76 -18.18 -19.72
C MET A 904 15.98 -17.39 -20.21
N VAL A 905 17.07 -17.37 -19.43
CA VAL A 905 18.35 -16.75 -19.81
C VAL A 905 18.86 -17.29 -21.14
N THR A 906 18.79 -18.60 -21.37
CA THR A 906 19.29 -19.21 -22.62
C THR A 906 18.50 -18.76 -23.87
N LYS A 907 17.19 -18.50 -23.75
CA LYS A 907 16.31 -18.23 -24.91
C LYS A 907 15.90 -16.77 -25.07
N PHE A 908 15.88 -16.01 -23.98
CA PHE A 908 15.31 -14.66 -23.92
C PHE A 908 16.30 -13.66 -23.32
N LYS A 909 17.60 -13.92 -23.44
CA LYS A 909 18.68 -13.07 -22.92
C LYS A 909 18.47 -11.60 -23.29
N ASP A 910 18.24 -11.30 -24.57
CA ASP A 910 18.13 -9.92 -25.05
C ASP A 910 16.95 -9.15 -24.44
N PHE A 911 15.84 -9.85 -24.16
CA PHE A 911 14.68 -9.26 -23.48
C PHE A 911 14.94 -9.03 -21.98
N ILE A 912 15.72 -9.91 -21.35
CA ILE A 912 16.17 -9.73 -19.96
C ILE A 912 17.11 -8.53 -19.86
N LEU A 913 18.05 -8.36 -20.81
CA LEU A 913 18.97 -7.22 -20.80
C LEU A 913 18.27 -5.88 -20.98
N LYS A 914 17.15 -5.86 -21.71
CA LYS A 914 16.28 -4.69 -21.91
C LYS A 914 15.13 -4.60 -20.90
N HIS A 915 15.16 -5.39 -19.82
CA HIS A 915 14.08 -5.41 -18.84
C HIS A 915 13.87 -4.02 -18.23
N GLN A 916 12.62 -3.56 -18.19
CA GLN A 916 12.30 -2.20 -17.76
C GLN A 916 12.70 -1.92 -16.29
N LEU A 917 12.72 -2.96 -15.45
CA LEU A 917 13.19 -2.89 -14.05
C LEU A 917 14.63 -3.38 -13.86
N ARG A 918 15.46 -3.39 -14.91
CA ARG A 918 16.85 -3.89 -14.84
C ARG A 918 17.61 -3.24 -13.69
N ARG A 919 17.52 -1.91 -13.56
CA ARG A 919 18.20 -1.12 -12.53
C ARG A 919 17.81 -1.57 -11.12
N GLU A 920 16.53 -1.72 -10.86
CA GLU A 920 15.99 -2.09 -9.55
C GLU A 920 16.29 -3.57 -9.22
N ILE A 921 16.24 -4.47 -10.20
CA ILE A 921 16.62 -5.88 -10.04
C ILE A 921 18.09 -5.99 -9.63
N ILE A 922 18.99 -5.36 -10.38
CA ILE A 922 20.44 -5.39 -10.10
C ILE A 922 20.72 -4.81 -8.71
N SER A 923 20.14 -3.66 -8.39
CA SER A 923 20.31 -3.01 -7.08
C SER A 923 19.87 -3.91 -5.93
N THR A 924 18.73 -4.59 -6.09
CA THR A 924 18.20 -5.54 -5.11
C THR A 924 19.11 -6.76 -4.96
N CYS A 925 19.60 -7.33 -6.06
CA CYS A 925 20.52 -8.47 -6.06
C CYS A 925 21.84 -8.13 -5.34
N ILE A 926 22.44 -6.97 -5.66
CA ILE A 926 23.68 -6.50 -5.02
C ILE A 926 23.46 -6.26 -3.52
N ALA A 927 22.38 -5.56 -3.14
CA ALA A 927 22.09 -5.29 -1.73
C ALA A 927 21.89 -6.59 -0.93
N ASN A 928 21.17 -7.57 -1.51
CA ASN A 928 21.00 -8.90 -0.94
C ASN A 928 22.36 -9.60 -0.77
N ASP A 929 23.19 -9.63 -1.81
CA ASP A 929 24.50 -10.30 -1.79
C ASP A 929 25.41 -9.73 -0.69
N VAL A 930 25.55 -8.40 -0.64
CA VAL A 930 26.33 -7.70 0.39
C VAL A 930 25.84 -8.05 1.79
N VAL A 931 24.55 -7.87 2.07
CA VAL A 931 24.01 -8.09 3.42
C VAL A 931 24.08 -9.56 3.81
N ASN A 932 23.82 -10.47 2.88
CA ASN A 932 23.82 -11.91 3.14
C ASN A 932 25.24 -12.46 3.36
N ARG A 933 26.27 -11.91 2.69
CA ARG A 933 27.66 -12.36 2.83
C ARG A 933 28.42 -11.65 3.93
N MET A 934 28.20 -10.34 4.10
CA MET A 934 29.00 -9.49 4.99
C MET A 934 28.28 -9.03 6.26
N GLY A 935 26.95 -9.18 6.32
CA GLY A 935 26.12 -8.66 7.41
C GLY A 935 25.70 -7.21 7.20
N CYS A 936 24.77 -6.71 8.03
CA CYS A 936 24.14 -5.39 7.86
C CYS A 936 25.07 -4.21 8.18
N ILE A 937 26.13 -4.42 8.96
CA ILE A 937 27.01 -3.32 9.42
C ILE A 937 28.16 -3.01 8.46
N PHE A 938 28.47 -3.89 7.51
CA PHE A 938 29.72 -3.83 6.74
C PHE A 938 29.87 -2.53 5.94
N ILE A 939 28.87 -2.20 5.11
CA ILE A 939 28.91 -1.02 4.25
C ILE A 939 28.91 0.27 5.08
N ASN A 940 28.06 0.36 6.11
CA ASN A 940 28.03 1.53 6.99
C ASN A 940 29.38 1.74 7.69
N ASN A 941 30.01 0.67 8.20
CA ASN A 941 31.32 0.76 8.83
C ASN A 941 32.41 1.19 7.83
N LEU A 942 32.40 0.67 6.60
CA LEU A 942 33.37 1.06 5.59
C LEU A 942 33.21 2.53 5.22
N ALA A 943 31.98 2.99 5.00
CA ALA A 943 31.65 4.38 4.71
C ALA A 943 32.06 5.32 5.86
N GLU A 944 31.67 5.02 7.11
CA GLU A 944 32.00 5.86 8.26
C GLU A 944 33.50 5.94 8.54
N ASN A 945 34.23 4.82 8.43
CA ASN A 945 35.67 4.79 8.76
C ASN A 945 36.55 5.43 7.68
N THR A 946 36.05 5.57 6.45
CA THR A 946 36.85 6.07 5.31
C THR A 946 36.33 7.38 4.72
N GLY A 947 35.09 7.77 5.03
CA GLY A 947 34.45 8.98 4.51
C GLY A 947 33.89 8.85 3.09
N ILE A 948 33.84 7.64 2.53
CA ILE A 948 33.27 7.37 1.19
C ILE A 948 31.74 7.24 1.24
N LYS A 949 31.08 7.36 0.10
CA LYS A 949 29.64 7.15 -0.05
C LYS A 949 29.28 5.66 -0.01
N ILE A 950 28.04 5.34 0.35
CA ILE A 950 27.51 3.96 0.40
C ILE A 950 27.68 3.26 -0.96
N GLN A 951 27.32 3.92 -2.06
CA GLN A 951 27.47 3.37 -3.41
C GLN A 951 28.93 3.06 -3.79
N GLU A 952 29.90 3.84 -3.30
CA GLU A 952 31.33 3.61 -3.53
C GLU A 952 31.81 2.38 -2.73
N ALA A 953 31.40 2.27 -1.47
CA ALA A 953 31.66 1.12 -0.62
C ALA A 953 31.12 -0.19 -1.22
N VAL A 954 29.92 -0.15 -1.80
CA VAL A 954 29.32 -1.29 -2.52
C VAL A 954 30.12 -1.64 -3.77
N ASN A 955 30.51 -0.64 -4.57
CA ASN A 955 31.34 -0.87 -5.76
C ASN A 955 32.67 -1.56 -5.39
N ILE A 956 33.31 -1.14 -4.30
CA ILE A 956 34.54 -1.76 -3.80
C ILE A 956 34.31 -3.23 -3.43
N TYR A 957 33.22 -3.53 -2.71
CA TYR A 957 32.87 -4.91 -2.40
C TYR A 957 32.74 -5.78 -3.65
N ILE A 958 32.04 -5.27 -4.67
CA ILE A 958 31.84 -5.96 -5.94
C ILE A 958 33.18 -6.22 -6.64
N VAL A 959 34.07 -5.23 -6.69
CA VAL A 959 35.41 -5.37 -7.29
C VAL A 959 36.22 -6.42 -6.53
N VAL A 960 36.24 -6.39 -5.19
CA VAL A 960 36.95 -7.39 -4.37
C VAL A 960 36.42 -8.79 -4.63
N ASN A 961 35.11 -8.95 -4.74
CA ASN A 961 34.48 -10.24 -5.03
C ASN A 961 34.94 -10.79 -6.40
N HIS A 962 35.04 -9.91 -7.41
CA HIS A 962 35.49 -10.29 -8.75
C HIS A 962 36.99 -10.58 -8.84
N LEU A 963 37.84 -9.73 -8.24
CA LEU A 963 39.31 -9.84 -8.27
C LEU A 963 39.82 -11.16 -7.68
N TYR A 964 39.14 -11.67 -6.65
CA TYR A 964 39.58 -12.85 -5.91
C TYR A 964 38.69 -14.09 -6.14
N ASP A 965 37.78 -14.05 -7.12
CA ASP A 965 36.82 -15.13 -7.42
C ASP A 965 36.09 -15.64 -6.15
N LEU A 966 35.63 -14.72 -5.29
CA LEU A 966 35.06 -15.13 -4.00
C LEU A 966 33.70 -15.80 -4.18
N ASN A 967 33.01 -15.59 -5.30
CA ASN A 967 31.78 -16.30 -5.65
C ASN A 967 31.97 -17.82 -5.67
N SER A 968 33.04 -18.31 -6.29
CA SER A 968 33.42 -19.73 -6.31
C SER A 968 33.72 -20.26 -4.90
N LEU A 969 34.41 -19.46 -4.09
CA LEU A 969 34.69 -19.81 -2.69
C LEU A 969 33.40 -19.87 -1.85
N TRP A 970 32.50 -18.91 -2.00
CA TRP A 970 31.22 -18.88 -1.30
C TRP A 970 30.35 -20.08 -1.62
N GLN A 971 30.31 -20.53 -2.88
CA GLN A 971 29.59 -21.75 -3.27
C GLN A 971 30.10 -22.97 -2.51
N LYS A 972 31.43 -23.16 -2.42
CA LYS A 972 32.04 -24.26 -1.66
C LYS A 972 31.74 -24.16 -0.16
N ILE A 973 31.72 -22.96 0.41
CA ILE A 973 31.37 -22.75 1.82
C ILE A 973 29.89 -23.06 2.04
N ASP A 974 29.01 -22.65 1.13
CA ASP A 974 27.56 -22.90 1.22
C ASP A 974 27.22 -24.41 1.20
N GLU A 975 28.07 -25.25 0.62
CA GLU A 975 27.92 -26.72 0.65
C GLU A 975 28.10 -27.32 2.06
N LEU A 976 28.71 -26.60 3.01
CA LEU A 976 28.91 -27.03 4.40
C LEU A 976 27.71 -26.75 5.31
N ASP A 977 26.72 -26.02 4.79
CA ASP A 977 25.51 -25.63 5.50
C ASP A 977 24.80 -26.83 6.15
N GLY A 978 24.63 -26.79 7.48
CA GLY A 978 24.02 -27.87 8.26
C GLY A 978 24.86 -29.14 8.41
N LYS A 979 26.05 -29.23 7.80
CA LYS A 979 26.92 -30.42 7.83
C LYS A 979 28.00 -30.37 8.91
N ILE A 980 28.38 -29.17 9.34
CA ILE A 980 29.37 -28.93 10.40
C ILE A 980 28.76 -28.11 11.54
N ASP A 981 29.41 -28.03 12.69
CA ASP A 981 28.98 -27.15 13.79
C ASP A 981 28.87 -25.68 13.33
N VAL A 982 27.82 -24.99 13.78
CA VAL A 982 27.53 -23.62 13.35
C VAL A 982 28.65 -22.63 13.72
N ASN A 983 29.38 -22.85 14.82
CA ASN A 983 30.49 -21.99 15.21
C ASN A 983 31.73 -22.25 14.33
N SER A 984 31.98 -23.50 13.95
CA SER A 984 32.99 -23.85 12.95
C SER A 984 32.69 -23.19 11.59
N TYR A 985 31.44 -23.24 11.14
CA TYR A 985 31.00 -22.54 9.94
C TYR A 985 31.21 -21.02 10.06
N LEU A 986 30.80 -20.44 11.19
CA LEU A 986 30.97 -19.01 11.46
C LEU A 986 32.45 -18.60 11.44
N GLN A 987 33.35 -19.43 11.98
CA GLN A 987 34.79 -19.16 11.95
C GLN A 987 35.33 -19.06 10.52
N ILE A 988 34.91 -19.97 9.63
CA ILE A 988 35.28 -19.94 8.21
C ILE A 988 34.75 -18.66 7.55
N VAL A 989 33.48 -18.33 7.74
CA VAL A 989 32.86 -17.10 7.20
C VAL A 989 33.59 -15.86 7.71
N ARG A 990 33.95 -15.80 9.00
CA ARG A 990 34.69 -14.67 9.58
C ARG A 990 36.05 -14.49 8.93
N ASN A 991 36.74 -15.55 8.52
CA ASN A 991 38.02 -15.42 7.82
C ASN A 991 37.84 -14.74 6.46
N VAL A 992 36.81 -15.14 5.70
CA VAL A 992 36.48 -14.50 4.42
C VAL A 992 36.01 -13.05 4.62
N GLN A 993 35.15 -12.78 5.60
CA GLN A 993 34.68 -11.41 5.91
C GLN A 993 35.83 -10.49 6.33
N LYS A 994 36.77 -10.98 7.15
CA LYS A 994 37.97 -10.22 7.56
C LYS A 994 38.86 -9.92 6.36
N PHE A 995 39.04 -10.90 5.47
CA PHE A 995 39.77 -10.74 4.21
C PHE A 995 39.14 -9.64 3.35
N ILE A 996 37.85 -9.74 3.05
CA ILE A 996 37.11 -8.76 2.24
C ILE A 996 37.23 -7.36 2.86
N GLY A 997 36.99 -7.24 4.17
CA GLY A 997 37.07 -5.94 4.85
C GLY A 997 38.47 -5.32 4.80
N ARG A 998 39.53 -6.14 4.91
CA ARG A 998 40.91 -5.67 4.81
C ARG A 998 41.26 -5.19 3.40
N VAL A 999 40.94 -5.99 2.39
CA VAL A 999 41.22 -5.62 0.99
C VAL A 999 40.38 -4.41 0.57
N SER A 1000 39.11 -4.35 1.00
CA SER A 1000 38.24 -3.19 0.73
C SER A 1000 38.82 -1.91 1.33
N PHE A 1001 39.28 -1.94 2.58
CA PHE A 1001 39.91 -0.78 3.22
C PHE A 1001 41.19 -0.35 2.48
N TRP A 1002 42.02 -1.31 2.07
CA TRP A 1002 43.24 -1.04 1.29
C TRP A 1002 42.93 -0.33 -0.03
N LEU A 1003 41.93 -0.82 -0.78
CA LEU A 1003 41.50 -0.23 -2.05
C LEU A 1003 41.06 1.22 -1.87
N VAL A 1004 40.27 1.52 -0.83
CA VAL A 1004 39.81 2.89 -0.55
C VAL A 1004 40.97 3.85 -0.30
N LYS A 1005 41.98 3.42 0.46
CA LYS A 1005 43.09 4.27 0.87
C LYS A 1005 44.14 4.49 -0.22
N ASN A 1006 44.45 3.46 -1.00
CA ASN A 1006 45.60 3.47 -1.91
C ASN A 1006 45.25 3.86 -3.34
N LEU A 1007 43.99 3.69 -3.76
CA LEU A 1007 43.55 4.08 -5.10
C LEU A 1007 42.84 5.44 -5.09
N GLY A 1008 43.38 6.41 -4.36
CA GLY A 1008 42.75 7.69 -4.01
C GLY A 1008 41.68 8.19 -5.00
N LYS A 1009 40.43 8.31 -4.54
CA LYS A 1009 39.25 8.72 -5.32
C LYS A 1009 39.26 8.24 -6.78
N LEU A 1010 39.46 6.95 -7.03
CA LEU A 1010 39.01 6.37 -8.29
C LEU A 1010 37.50 6.51 -8.36
N SER A 1011 37.06 7.55 -9.06
CA SER A 1011 35.94 7.39 -9.98
C SER A 1011 36.35 6.30 -10.98
N PHE A 1012 36.14 5.04 -10.57
CA PHE A 1012 36.16 3.81 -11.38
C PHE A 1012 37.54 3.19 -11.64
N ILE A 1013 37.70 1.92 -11.24
CA ILE A 1013 38.78 1.04 -11.71
C ILE A 1013 38.36 0.60 -13.12
N GLU A 1014 39.21 0.82 -14.13
CA GLU A 1014 38.92 0.39 -15.50
C GLU A 1014 38.95 -1.14 -15.60
N LEU A 1015 38.18 -1.67 -16.55
CA LEU A 1015 38.05 -3.12 -16.80
C LEU A 1015 39.41 -3.80 -16.98
N ASP A 1016 40.29 -3.16 -17.74
CA ASP A 1016 41.61 -3.68 -18.08
C ASP A 1016 42.52 -3.79 -16.86
N ASP A 1017 42.39 -2.88 -15.89
CA ASP A 1017 43.13 -2.93 -14.63
C ASP A 1017 42.59 -4.04 -13.71
N VAL A 1018 41.27 -4.26 -13.69
CA VAL A 1018 40.67 -5.39 -12.96
C VAL A 1018 41.19 -6.72 -13.50
N THR A 1019 41.28 -6.90 -14.82
CA THR A 1019 41.78 -8.13 -15.42
C THR A 1019 43.25 -8.38 -15.10
N LYS A 1020 44.11 -7.35 -15.26
CA LYS A 1020 45.54 -7.47 -14.91
C LYS A 1020 45.75 -7.85 -13.43
N PHE A 1021 45.04 -7.18 -12.52
CA PHE A 1021 45.14 -7.48 -11.09
C PHE A 1021 44.66 -8.89 -10.78
N LYS A 1022 43.59 -9.35 -11.43
CA LYS A 1022 43.07 -10.70 -11.26
C LYS A 1022 44.10 -11.77 -11.68
N ASP A 1023 44.69 -11.64 -12.87
CA ASP A 1023 45.69 -12.59 -13.38
C ASP A 1023 46.93 -12.63 -12.47
N ALA A 1024 47.34 -11.46 -11.97
CA ALA A 1024 48.45 -11.33 -11.02
C ALA A 1024 48.14 -11.98 -9.65
N ILE A 1025 46.92 -11.77 -9.12
CA ILE A 1025 46.44 -12.44 -7.90
C ILE A 1025 46.41 -13.95 -8.09
N GLU A 1026 45.92 -14.45 -9.23
CA GLU A 1026 45.86 -15.88 -9.53
C GLU A 1026 47.26 -16.49 -9.63
N THR A 1027 48.18 -15.81 -10.32
CA THR A 1027 49.59 -16.22 -10.42
C THR A 1027 50.23 -16.33 -9.05
N LEU A 1028 50.03 -15.34 -8.18
CA LEU A 1028 50.54 -15.36 -6.80
C LEU A 1028 49.89 -16.50 -5.98
N GLY A 1029 48.58 -16.70 -6.13
CA GLY A 1029 47.81 -17.74 -5.44
C GLY A 1029 48.26 -19.17 -5.77
N GLN A 1030 48.58 -19.42 -7.04
CA GLN A 1030 49.07 -20.74 -7.49
C GLN A 1030 50.48 -21.06 -6.97
N ASN A 1031 51.29 -20.04 -6.64
CA ASN A 1031 52.70 -20.18 -6.27
C ASN A 1031 53.00 -19.73 -4.82
N LEU A 1032 51.99 -19.65 -3.93
CA LEU A 1032 52.17 -19.11 -2.57
C LEU A 1032 53.30 -19.78 -1.76
N THR A 1033 53.44 -21.10 -1.86
CA THR A 1033 54.46 -21.86 -1.13
C THR A 1033 55.88 -21.51 -1.55
N ASP A 1034 56.06 -21.03 -2.77
CA ASP A 1034 57.37 -20.70 -3.36
C ASP A 1034 57.78 -19.25 -3.09
N VAL A 1035 56.83 -18.44 -2.63
CA VAL A 1035 56.97 -17.00 -2.38
C VAL A 1035 57.10 -16.70 -0.89
N LEU A 1036 56.57 -17.56 -0.02
CA LEU A 1036 56.69 -17.43 1.44
C LEU A 1036 58.08 -17.90 1.93
N ASP A 1037 58.67 -17.17 2.87
CA ASP A 1037 59.86 -17.62 3.58
C ASP A 1037 59.52 -18.76 4.58
N GLU A 1038 60.55 -19.46 5.08
CA GLU A 1038 60.38 -20.65 5.93
C GLU A 1038 59.51 -20.38 7.18
N HIS A 1039 59.63 -19.18 7.78
CA HIS A 1039 58.85 -18.83 8.96
C HIS A 1039 57.36 -18.64 8.64
N LEU A 1040 57.05 -17.85 7.62
CA LEU A 1040 55.67 -17.61 7.21
C LEU A 1040 55.02 -18.85 6.59
N LEU A 1041 55.78 -19.70 5.90
CA LEU A 1041 55.31 -20.98 5.37
C LEU A 1041 54.85 -21.93 6.50
N LYS A 1042 55.58 -21.96 7.64
CA LYS A 1042 55.16 -22.71 8.84
C LYS A 1042 53.85 -22.16 9.42
N ILE A 1043 53.70 -20.83 9.53
CA ILE A 1043 52.47 -20.19 10.02
C ILE A 1043 51.29 -20.50 9.10
N TYR A 1044 51.48 -20.37 7.78
CA TYR A 1044 50.48 -20.70 6.77
C TYR A 1044 50.06 -22.17 6.85
N SER A 1045 51.02 -23.09 6.91
CA SER A 1045 50.76 -24.53 6.98
C SER A 1045 50.02 -24.92 8.26
N HIS A 1046 50.36 -24.31 9.40
CA HIS A 1046 49.64 -24.50 10.64
C HIS A 1046 48.20 -23.98 10.56
N GLY A 1047 47.98 -22.76 10.04
CA GLY A 1047 46.65 -22.19 9.84
C GLY A 1047 45.77 -23.03 8.92
N SER A 1048 46.33 -23.56 7.83
CA SER A 1048 45.62 -24.51 6.96
C SER A 1048 45.26 -25.80 7.68
N THR A 1049 46.14 -26.31 8.56
CA THR A 1049 45.88 -27.54 9.33
C THR A 1049 44.76 -27.33 10.35
N SER A 1050 44.77 -26.21 11.08
CA SER A 1050 43.70 -25.86 12.03
C SER A 1050 42.33 -25.67 11.35
N LEU A 1051 42.29 -25.28 10.07
CA LEU A 1051 41.04 -25.24 9.32
C LEU A 1051 40.53 -26.65 8.97
N VAL A 1052 41.41 -27.62 8.73
CA VAL A 1052 41.01 -29.02 8.51
C VAL A 1052 40.38 -29.62 9.77
N GLU A 1053 40.83 -29.20 10.96
CA GLU A 1053 40.25 -29.60 12.25
C GLU A 1053 38.77 -29.15 12.42
N LEU A 1054 38.28 -28.23 11.59
CA LEU A 1054 36.87 -27.82 11.54
C LEU A 1054 35.97 -28.78 10.72
N ASN A 1055 36.46 -29.96 10.38
CA ASN A 1055 35.78 -30.98 9.58
C ASN A 1055 35.42 -30.51 8.14
N ILE A 1056 36.30 -29.74 7.51
CA ILE A 1056 36.17 -29.37 6.09
C ILE A 1056 37.25 -30.06 5.24
N ASN A 1057 37.02 -30.15 3.93
CA ASN A 1057 37.98 -30.77 3.03
C ASN A 1057 39.28 -29.94 2.92
N LYS A 1058 40.40 -30.61 2.58
CA LYS A 1058 41.72 -29.98 2.50
C LYS A 1058 41.81 -28.87 1.45
N ASP A 1059 41.10 -29.01 0.33
CA ASP A 1059 41.08 -28.01 -0.75
C ASP A 1059 40.46 -26.69 -0.26
N LEU A 1060 39.31 -26.75 0.41
CA LEU A 1060 38.65 -25.58 0.96
C LEU A 1060 39.43 -24.96 2.12
N ALA A 1061 40.00 -25.79 3.01
CA ALA A 1061 40.89 -25.32 4.07
C ALA A 1061 42.08 -24.55 3.48
N LYS A 1062 42.71 -25.07 2.41
CA LYS A 1062 43.77 -24.39 1.68
C LYS A 1062 43.29 -23.06 1.12
N LYS A 1063 42.19 -23.04 0.35
CA LYS A 1063 41.64 -21.80 -0.24
C LYS A 1063 41.33 -20.72 0.79
N VAL A 1064 40.81 -21.10 1.96
CA VAL A 1064 40.53 -20.14 3.05
C VAL A 1064 41.83 -19.67 3.71
N ALA A 1065 42.83 -20.54 3.86
CA ALA A 1065 44.16 -20.17 4.36
C ALA A 1065 44.90 -19.22 3.39
N ASP A 1066 44.76 -19.44 2.08
CA ASP A 1066 45.37 -18.62 1.02
C ASP A 1066 44.95 -17.15 1.15
N LEU A 1067 43.70 -16.88 1.56
CA LEU A 1067 43.20 -15.50 1.79
C LEU A 1067 44.06 -14.70 2.78
N CYS A 1068 44.64 -15.35 3.80
CA CYS A 1068 45.50 -14.67 4.76
C CYS A 1068 46.75 -14.04 4.11
N VAL A 1069 47.23 -14.68 3.04
CA VAL A 1069 48.42 -14.28 2.28
C VAL A 1069 48.02 -13.38 1.10
N LEU A 1070 46.96 -13.77 0.38
CA LEU A 1070 46.41 -13.01 -0.74
C LEU A 1070 45.88 -11.62 -0.35
N ALA A 1071 45.65 -11.36 0.95
CA ALA A 1071 45.35 -10.03 1.47
C ALA A 1071 46.48 -9.00 1.27
N TYR A 1072 47.69 -9.45 0.91
CA TYR A 1072 48.83 -8.60 0.55
C TYR A 1072 49.05 -8.51 -0.97
N ALA A 1073 48.25 -9.21 -1.78
CA ALA A 1073 48.48 -9.31 -3.22
C ALA A 1073 48.48 -7.94 -3.92
N LEU A 1074 47.56 -7.05 -3.57
CA LEU A 1074 47.49 -5.71 -4.17
C LEU A 1074 48.70 -4.84 -3.81
N ASP A 1075 49.22 -4.95 -2.58
CA ASP A 1075 50.47 -4.30 -2.17
C ASP A 1075 51.65 -4.84 -3.01
N ILE A 1076 51.73 -6.16 -3.19
CA ILE A 1076 52.79 -6.82 -3.96
C ILE A 1076 52.72 -6.46 -5.44
N ILE A 1077 51.52 -6.41 -6.03
CA ILE A 1077 51.29 -5.96 -7.41
C ILE A 1077 51.82 -4.54 -7.58
N SER A 1078 51.46 -3.63 -6.68
CA SER A 1078 51.94 -2.26 -6.72
C SER A 1078 53.47 -2.16 -6.59
N VAL A 1079 54.09 -2.99 -5.75
CA VAL A 1079 55.56 -3.08 -5.66
C VAL A 1079 56.18 -3.59 -6.97
N ALA A 1080 55.61 -4.64 -7.55
CA ALA A 1080 56.08 -5.24 -8.81
C ALA A 1080 56.02 -4.21 -9.95
N GLU A 1081 54.92 -3.47 -10.07
CA GLU A 1081 54.75 -2.41 -11.09
C GLU A 1081 55.77 -1.28 -10.91
N GLN A 1082 55.94 -0.77 -9.69
CA GLN A 1082 56.86 0.35 -9.40
C GLN A 1082 58.36 0.00 -9.54
N THR A 1083 58.68 -1.28 -9.54
CA THR A 1083 60.06 -1.79 -9.59
C THR A 1083 60.37 -2.57 -10.86
N SER A 1084 59.35 -2.85 -11.68
CA SER A 1084 59.44 -3.69 -12.89
C SER A 1084 59.98 -5.11 -12.63
N LEU A 1085 59.84 -5.63 -11.40
CA LEU A 1085 60.12 -7.03 -11.06
C LEU A 1085 58.94 -7.94 -11.42
N SER A 1086 59.21 -9.23 -11.54
CA SER A 1086 58.15 -10.24 -11.60
C SER A 1086 57.34 -10.24 -10.29
N ILE A 1087 56.05 -10.58 -10.36
CA ILE A 1087 55.19 -10.63 -9.16
C ILE A 1087 55.69 -11.63 -8.11
N LEU A 1088 56.29 -12.74 -8.55
CA LEU A 1088 56.81 -13.77 -7.66
C LEU A 1088 58.06 -13.28 -6.93
N ASP A 1089 58.97 -12.58 -7.62
CA ASP A 1089 60.18 -12.04 -6.99
C ASP A 1089 59.87 -10.86 -6.07
N ALA A 1090 58.96 -9.97 -6.49
CA ALA A 1090 58.45 -8.91 -5.62
C ALA A 1090 57.78 -9.50 -4.37
N GLY A 1091 56.99 -10.57 -4.53
CA GLY A 1091 56.37 -11.29 -3.41
C GLY A 1091 57.37 -11.90 -2.44
N LYS A 1092 58.43 -12.55 -2.95
CA LYS A 1092 59.50 -13.16 -2.13
C LYS A 1092 60.16 -12.10 -1.27
N ILE A 1093 60.60 -11.00 -1.88
CA ILE A 1093 61.24 -9.87 -1.19
C ILE A 1093 60.27 -9.26 -0.16
N TYR A 1094 59.01 -9.09 -0.54
CA TYR A 1094 57.98 -8.52 0.34
C TYR A 1094 57.76 -9.38 1.60
N PHE A 1095 57.64 -10.71 1.45
CA PHE A 1095 57.46 -11.62 2.60
C PHE A 1095 58.74 -11.85 3.41
N GLU A 1096 59.91 -11.87 2.78
CA GLU A 1096 61.18 -11.95 3.50
C GLU A 1096 61.39 -10.73 4.40
N LEU A 1097 61.09 -9.51 3.91
CA LEU A 1097 61.09 -8.28 4.73
C LEU A 1097 60.08 -8.34 5.87
N LYS A 1098 58.89 -8.93 5.60
CA LYS A 1098 57.84 -9.10 6.60
C LYS A 1098 58.32 -9.96 7.77
N SER A 1099 59.02 -11.04 7.46
CA SER A 1099 59.58 -12.00 8.41
C SER A 1099 60.74 -11.38 9.20
N LEU A 1100 61.69 -10.75 8.49
CA LEU A 1100 62.86 -10.09 9.08
C LEU A 1100 62.48 -9.00 10.10
N LEU A 1101 61.45 -8.22 9.81
CA LEU A 1101 60.98 -7.12 10.68
C LEU A 1101 59.78 -7.50 11.57
N ARG A 1102 59.37 -8.77 11.57
CA ARG A 1102 58.30 -9.35 12.41
C ARG A 1102 56.98 -8.58 12.33
N PHE A 1103 56.60 -8.16 11.12
CA PHE A 1103 55.35 -7.41 10.91
C PHE A 1103 54.10 -8.24 11.19
N ASP A 1104 54.18 -9.57 11.03
CA ASP A 1104 53.14 -10.51 11.43
C ASP A 1104 52.85 -10.47 12.95
N LEU A 1105 53.90 -10.36 13.78
CA LEU A 1105 53.77 -10.23 15.23
C LEU A 1105 53.06 -8.92 15.60
N ILE A 1106 53.47 -7.80 15.01
CA ILE A 1106 52.86 -6.49 15.25
C ILE A 1106 51.39 -6.50 14.87
N ARG A 1107 51.06 -7.06 13.69
CA ARG A 1107 49.65 -7.21 13.29
C ARG A 1107 48.86 -8.09 14.25
N THR A 1108 49.44 -9.19 14.72
CA THR A 1108 48.80 -10.09 15.69
C THR A 1108 48.51 -9.37 17.01
N ILE A 1109 49.44 -8.54 17.49
CA ILE A 1109 49.27 -7.71 18.68
C ILE A 1109 48.14 -6.70 18.47
N ALA A 1110 48.17 -5.95 17.36
CA ALA A 1110 47.17 -4.95 17.03
C ALA A 1110 45.75 -5.56 16.95
N ILE A 1111 45.61 -6.73 16.31
CA ILE A 1111 44.32 -7.43 16.21
C ILE A 1111 43.81 -7.88 17.60
N LYS A 1112 44.70 -8.39 18.47
CA LYS A 1112 44.34 -8.76 19.85
C LYS A 1112 43.94 -7.55 20.69
N MET A 1113 44.53 -6.39 20.45
CA MET A 1113 44.13 -5.15 21.11
C MET A 1113 42.74 -4.72 20.66
N LYS A 1114 42.49 -4.72 19.34
CA LYS A 1114 41.22 -4.34 18.71
C LYS A 1114 40.00 -5.07 19.29
N SER A 1115 40.15 -6.33 19.68
CA SER A 1115 39.02 -7.11 20.23
C SER A 1115 38.60 -6.70 21.64
N ARG A 1116 39.38 -5.86 22.33
CA ARG A 1116 39.14 -5.42 23.72
C ARG A 1116 38.97 -3.91 23.85
N SER A 1117 38.91 -3.19 22.74
CA SER A 1117 38.94 -1.73 22.71
C SER A 1117 37.59 -1.11 22.36
N SER A 1118 37.41 0.15 22.75
CA SER A 1118 36.28 0.98 22.29
C SER A 1118 36.31 1.14 20.76
N TYR A 1119 35.19 1.53 20.14
CA TYR A 1119 35.15 1.86 18.71
C TYR A 1119 36.30 2.78 18.26
N TRP A 1120 36.60 3.85 19.00
CA TRP A 1120 37.63 4.82 18.61
C TRP A 1120 39.03 4.22 18.65
N ASP A 1121 39.32 3.43 19.67
CA ASP A 1121 40.57 2.67 19.75
C ASP A 1121 40.66 1.67 18.59
N ARG A 1122 39.56 0.99 18.23
CA ARG A 1122 39.50 0.08 17.08
C ARG A 1122 39.73 0.79 15.75
N SER A 1123 39.28 2.04 15.62
CA SER A 1123 39.54 2.88 14.45
C SER A 1123 41.03 3.24 14.38
N LEU A 1124 41.60 3.73 15.47
CA LEU A 1124 43.02 4.09 15.55
C LEU A 1124 43.94 2.88 15.30
N VAL A 1125 43.59 1.69 15.79
CA VAL A 1125 44.31 0.46 15.47
C VAL A 1125 44.28 0.15 13.97
N ASN A 1126 43.17 0.43 13.26
CA ASN A 1126 43.12 0.23 11.81
C ASN A 1126 44.01 1.21 11.06
N ASP A 1127 44.00 2.48 11.46
CA ASP A 1127 44.87 3.50 10.87
C ASP A 1127 46.36 3.15 11.08
N LEU A 1128 46.70 2.63 12.26
CA LEU A 1128 48.05 2.14 12.56
C LEU A 1128 48.43 0.91 11.72
N LEU A 1129 47.50 -0.03 11.53
CA LEU A 1129 47.72 -1.20 10.67
C LEU A 1129 47.89 -0.81 9.19
N ASP A 1130 47.24 0.27 8.76
CA ASP A 1130 47.38 0.85 7.43
C ASP A 1130 48.74 1.53 7.26
N ASP A 1131 49.16 2.35 8.24
CA ASP A 1131 50.50 2.92 8.31
C ASP A 1131 51.58 1.84 8.21
N LEU A 1132 51.43 0.73 8.96
CA LEU A 1132 52.34 -0.41 8.91
C LEU A 1132 52.39 -1.03 7.50
N SER A 1133 51.25 -1.20 6.84
CA SER A 1133 51.17 -1.70 5.46
C SER A 1133 51.87 -0.75 4.48
N ASN A 1134 51.67 0.57 4.61
CA ASN A 1134 52.31 1.58 3.78
C ASN A 1134 53.84 1.60 3.98
N TYR A 1135 54.32 1.51 5.23
CA TYR A 1135 55.75 1.42 5.50
C TYR A 1135 56.37 0.14 4.93
N HIS A 1136 55.66 -0.99 5.00
CA HIS A 1136 56.10 -2.24 4.38
C HIS A 1136 56.22 -2.09 2.86
N HIS A 1137 55.20 -1.52 2.21
CA HIS A 1137 55.22 -1.24 0.77
C HIS A 1137 56.42 -0.35 0.37
N LYS A 1138 56.59 0.80 1.02
CA LYS A 1138 57.71 1.72 0.75
C LYS A 1138 59.07 1.08 0.95
N LEU A 1139 59.22 0.31 2.03
CA LEU A 1139 60.46 -0.38 2.31
C LEU A 1139 60.77 -1.44 1.25
N ALA A 1140 59.79 -2.22 0.80
CA ALA A 1140 59.97 -3.19 -0.26
C ALA A 1140 60.48 -2.52 -1.56
N VAL A 1141 59.85 -1.41 -1.98
CA VAL A 1141 60.29 -0.64 -3.15
C VAL A 1141 61.72 -0.10 -2.97
N LYS A 1142 62.04 0.44 -1.79
CA LYS A 1142 63.37 0.96 -1.44
C LYS A 1142 64.45 -0.12 -1.50
N VAL A 1143 64.20 -1.28 -0.90
CA VAL A 1143 65.13 -2.43 -0.88
C VAL A 1143 65.35 -2.98 -2.28
N ILE A 1144 64.29 -3.10 -3.09
CA ILE A 1144 64.40 -3.58 -4.47
C ILE A 1144 65.27 -2.64 -5.32
N LYS A 1145 65.13 -1.32 -5.14
CA LYS A 1145 65.87 -0.29 -5.89
C LYS A 1145 67.28 -0.04 -5.36
N ALA A 1146 67.64 -0.54 -4.17
CA ALA A 1146 68.92 -0.28 -3.55
C ALA A 1146 70.09 -1.06 -4.17
N THR A 1147 69.82 -2.16 -4.89
CA THR A 1147 70.84 -3.00 -5.54
C THR A 1147 70.31 -3.63 -6.82
N ASP A 1148 71.17 -3.70 -7.83
CA ASP A 1148 70.90 -4.39 -9.10
C ASP A 1148 71.17 -5.91 -9.02
N ASN A 1149 71.85 -6.39 -7.97
CA ASN A 1149 72.09 -7.82 -7.79
C ASN A 1149 70.75 -8.54 -7.48
N PRO A 1150 70.27 -9.47 -8.33
CA PRO A 1150 68.98 -10.13 -8.15
C PRO A 1150 68.98 -11.13 -6.98
N GLU A 1151 70.11 -11.79 -6.74
CA GLU A 1151 70.28 -12.79 -5.68
C GLU A 1151 70.66 -12.05 -4.38
N ASP A 1152 69.83 -12.20 -3.33
CA ASP A 1152 70.02 -11.64 -1.98
C ASP A 1152 69.82 -10.11 -1.79
N LYS A 1153 68.82 -9.50 -2.46
CA LYS A 1153 68.45 -8.08 -2.24
C LYS A 1153 68.17 -7.74 -0.77
N VAL A 1154 67.41 -8.59 -0.06
CA VAL A 1154 67.03 -8.36 1.34
C VAL A 1154 68.22 -8.55 2.27
N GLN A 1155 69.03 -9.60 2.09
CA GLN A 1155 70.22 -9.82 2.93
C GLN A 1155 71.27 -8.73 2.72
N THR A 1156 71.47 -8.28 1.48
CA THR A 1156 72.39 -7.17 1.17
C THR A 1156 71.97 -5.89 1.89
N TRP A 1157 70.69 -5.55 1.82
CA TRP A 1157 70.14 -4.41 2.57
C TRP A 1157 70.26 -4.60 4.09
N ALA A 1158 69.90 -5.78 4.60
CA ALA A 1158 69.95 -6.09 6.02
C ALA A 1158 71.38 -6.03 6.60
N CYS A 1159 72.40 -6.39 5.82
CA CYS A 1159 73.80 -6.23 6.19
C CYS A 1159 74.21 -4.75 6.30
N ASN A 1160 73.74 -3.90 5.38
CA ASN A 1160 74.04 -2.47 5.40
C ASN A 1160 73.37 -1.73 6.57
N ASP A 1161 72.18 -2.17 6.99
CA ASP A 1161 71.39 -1.57 8.09
C ASP A 1161 71.37 -2.42 9.38
N LYS A 1162 72.32 -3.35 9.53
CA LYS A 1162 72.34 -4.39 10.58
C LYS A 1162 72.15 -3.83 12.00
N ASP A 1163 72.94 -2.82 12.37
CA ASP A 1163 72.89 -2.20 13.70
C ASP A 1163 71.53 -1.58 14.02
N TYR A 1164 70.81 -1.10 13.00
CA TYR A 1164 69.46 -0.57 13.21
C TYR A 1164 68.45 -1.70 13.38
N ILE A 1165 68.51 -2.74 12.54
CA ILE A 1165 67.59 -3.88 12.60
C ILE A 1165 67.71 -4.61 13.94
N GLU A 1166 68.92 -4.84 14.43
CA GLU A 1166 69.15 -5.47 15.74
C GLU A 1166 68.59 -4.61 16.90
N ARG A 1167 68.83 -3.30 16.87
CA ARG A 1167 68.24 -2.37 17.86
C ARG A 1167 66.72 -2.35 17.81
N TYR A 1168 66.13 -2.38 16.62
CA TYR A 1168 64.68 -2.44 16.43
C TYR A 1168 64.09 -3.75 16.97
N ASN A 1169 64.71 -4.88 16.67
CA ASN A 1169 64.24 -6.19 17.16
C ASN A 1169 64.36 -6.29 18.68
N SER A 1170 65.46 -5.83 19.27
CA SER A 1170 65.61 -5.77 20.73
C SER A 1170 64.57 -4.86 21.39
N PHE A 1171 64.30 -3.69 20.78
CA PHE A 1171 63.22 -2.79 21.20
C PHE A 1171 61.83 -3.46 21.12
N LEU A 1172 61.56 -4.21 20.04
CA LEU A 1172 60.30 -4.92 19.87
C LEU A 1172 60.14 -6.01 20.93
N ASP A 1173 61.20 -6.78 21.24
CA ASP A 1173 61.19 -7.80 22.29
C ASP A 1173 60.91 -7.19 23.67
N GLU A 1174 61.52 -6.05 24.00
CA GLU A 1174 61.25 -5.31 25.24
C GLU A 1174 59.80 -4.86 25.33
N MET A 1175 59.26 -4.31 24.23
CA MET A 1175 57.86 -3.86 24.19
C MET A 1175 56.88 -5.02 24.36
N VAL A 1176 57.14 -6.16 23.70
CA VAL A 1176 56.28 -7.35 23.74
C VAL A 1176 56.36 -8.10 25.06
N ALA A 1177 57.48 -8.04 25.78
CA ALA A 1177 57.62 -8.61 27.12
C ALA A 1177 56.75 -7.89 28.18
N SER A 1178 56.32 -6.66 27.90
CA SER A 1178 55.50 -5.85 28.79
C SER A 1178 54.02 -5.83 28.38
N LYS A 1179 53.11 -5.38 29.27
CA LYS A 1179 51.69 -5.20 28.89
C LYS A 1179 51.60 -4.16 27.76
N LEU A 1180 51.15 -4.60 26.59
CA LEU A 1180 50.99 -3.77 25.40
C LEU A 1180 49.71 -2.92 25.49
N ASP A 1181 49.84 -1.64 25.13
CA ASP A 1181 48.75 -0.67 25.04
C ASP A 1181 48.85 0.13 23.72
N LEU A 1182 47.87 1.00 23.47
CA LEU A 1182 47.76 1.76 22.22
C LEU A 1182 48.98 2.67 21.98
N SER A 1183 49.50 3.29 23.05
CA SER A 1183 50.68 4.14 23.00
C SER A 1183 51.93 3.37 22.55
N LYS A 1184 52.12 2.15 23.06
CA LYS A 1184 53.23 1.28 22.65
C LYS A 1184 53.09 0.84 21.19
N LEU A 1185 51.89 0.49 20.75
CA LEU A 1185 51.65 0.14 19.35
C LEU A 1185 51.99 1.29 18.39
N ILE A 1186 51.59 2.52 18.75
CA ILE A 1186 51.95 3.74 18.01
C ILE A 1186 53.48 3.89 17.93
N PHE A 1187 54.19 3.68 19.05
CA PHE A 1187 55.64 3.85 19.10
C PHE A 1187 56.37 2.79 18.27
N ILE A 1188 55.93 1.53 18.32
CA ILE A 1188 56.45 0.43 17.47
C ILE A 1188 56.34 0.80 16.00
N ILE A 1189 55.15 1.23 15.56
CA ILE A 1189 54.90 1.55 14.14
C ILE A 1189 55.68 2.80 13.70
N ARG A 1190 55.83 3.80 14.57
CA ARG A 1190 56.67 4.98 14.29
C ARG A 1190 58.16 4.65 14.15
N ARG A 1191 58.68 3.63 14.83
CA ARG A 1191 60.08 3.20 14.66
C ARG A 1191 60.34 2.57 13.30
N ILE A 1192 59.32 1.92 12.71
CA ILE A 1192 59.38 1.35 11.35
C ILE A 1192 59.35 2.47 10.30
N LYS A 1193 58.60 3.55 10.53
CA LYS A 1193 58.58 4.72 9.65
C LYS A 1193 59.98 5.22 9.31
N VAL A 1194 60.91 5.21 10.27
CA VAL A 1194 62.29 5.67 10.08
C VAL A 1194 63.07 4.79 9.10
N LEU A 1195 62.82 3.47 9.06
CA LEU A 1195 63.42 2.56 8.08
C LEU A 1195 62.85 2.78 6.66
N ALA A 1196 61.55 3.04 6.60
CA ALA A 1196 60.79 3.21 5.35
C ALA A 1196 60.91 4.63 4.75
N SER A 1197 61.35 5.62 5.54
CA SER A 1197 61.70 6.98 5.07
C SER A 1197 63.09 6.98 4.44
#